data_AF-A0A1I8CMQ3-F1
#
_entry.id   AF-A0A1I8CMQ3-F1
#
_cell.length_a   1.000
_cell.length_b   1.000
_cell.length_c   1.000
_cell.angle_alpha   90.00
_cell.angle_beta   90.00
_cell.angle_gamma   90.00
#
_symmetry.space_group_name_H-M   'P 1'
#
loop_
_entity.id
_entity.type
_entity.pdbx_description
1 polymer ?
#
loop_
_entity_poly.entity_id
_entity_poly.type
_entity_poly.pdbx_seq_one_letter_code
_entity_poly.pdbx_strand_id
1 'polypeptide(L)'
;MTNYSRSRMPSNRPIDVKVELTIQDIASLSVVKNSFTADIWFSSVWHDPRLAFDMYDRCRTNLSFDDSFEKKIFSPNVCLVNTRTAIVHASPKANVLLMLLKNGTVFLNYRMRIESSCEMSLKDYPMDYHSCSLDFESYSYNTATVNIGWMPKAITFDTLDLSLSDFTVVNSSSHSFVEYYKAGQWGRLRATLTFKRKYSVHILQMYLPTYISVFIAFFAFLIDVKSLPARIVVGVNSIISLTYQKGNILATLPKSSELKAIDIFMGTCEAFIFATLLELAFVAYQASFEDKKQLLEFDRMKAPITKFVKMTRLFGSLENPGDKWSYEEQTWIHSGYYYGSFISAFLVQPIITRLGAKVSIIVGVIICIVGTFIIPIQVYLFPSFYFTITIRFFMGFSQGLVIPGAASYVSKWFPIQEKSTAMAIFTSGNQIGIAISMIVTSTFCSLTLLGGWPLSFFLYGTLGVLFLFLWIPRASERPNDSSFITAIELAHIKGKNNKFRSATIPSKVPWAQLYLSPCVISICLCSFCQSFIMTSFTSYLPQYYQSVFNMDIRSNGIWSAIPFVVQMSTKFVCAWIADSLKERHVSASLITKIANSIASVGSAVCILFILWFSRERNILVLVFIVLTMGFQSAYTAGYATSLVSVAPTFTSTISAYAQIFAQLASSIAPTMIGFLTKNGAVEEWMLVFLILAIISLVTGLFFHIFGSANVQQWAISEHYSICELNRSDQPTDAHSPGETEAFIAKQV
;
A
#
# COMPACT_ATOMS: atom_id res chain seq x y z
N MET A 1 -17.80 43.65 49.60
CA MET A 1 -16.65 42.81 49.99
C MET A 1 -15.98 43.20 51.32
N THR A 2 -16.39 44.26 52.02
CA THR A 2 -15.73 44.73 53.25
C THR A 2 -15.66 43.71 54.40
N ASN A 3 -16.58 42.73 54.44
CA ASN A 3 -16.61 41.65 55.43
C ASN A 3 -16.16 40.27 54.88
N TYR A 4 -15.57 40.21 53.68
CA TYR A 4 -15.12 38.94 53.08
C TYR A 4 -13.63 38.71 53.35
N SER A 5 -13.28 37.52 53.85
CA SER A 5 -11.88 37.11 54.02
C SER A 5 -11.57 35.89 53.15
N ARG A 6 -10.57 36.04 52.27
CA ARG A 6 -10.06 34.99 51.37
C ARG A 6 -9.47 33.80 52.13
N SER A 7 -8.87 34.03 53.30
CA SER A 7 -8.20 32.98 54.10
C SER A 7 -9.18 32.16 54.95
N ARG A 8 -10.41 32.65 55.14
CA ARG A 8 -11.43 31.93 55.89
C ARG A 8 -12.17 30.97 54.96
N MET A 9 -12.31 29.71 55.38
CA MET A 9 -13.07 28.72 54.62
C MET A 9 -14.54 29.15 54.42
N PRO A 10 -15.10 28.93 53.21
CA PRO A 10 -16.52 29.15 52.91
C PRO A 10 -17.52 28.48 53.87
N SER A 11 -17.22 27.28 54.36
CA SER A 11 -18.10 26.53 55.25
C SER A 11 -17.31 25.66 56.24
N ASN A 12 -17.98 25.13 57.26
CA ASN A 12 -17.40 24.17 58.21
C ASN A 12 -17.38 22.73 57.67
N ARG A 13 -17.86 22.50 56.44
CA ARG A 13 -17.83 21.20 55.75
C ARG A 13 -16.77 21.25 54.63
N PRO A 14 -16.24 20.09 54.19
CA PRO A 14 -15.36 20.04 53.03
C PRO A 14 -16.04 20.67 51.82
N ILE A 15 -15.29 21.47 51.07
CA ILE A 15 -15.80 22.13 49.87
C ILE A 15 -15.60 21.16 48.71
N ASP A 16 -16.70 20.77 48.08
CA ASP A 16 -16.64 19.98 46.86
C ASP A 16 -16.28 20.87 45.68
N VAL A 17 -15.12 20.60 45.09
CA VAL A 17 -14.61 21.30 43.91
C VAL A 17 -14.70 20.35 42.73
N LYS A 18 -15.48 20.74 41.72
CA LYS A 18 -15.60 20.00 40.47
C LYS A 18 -14.65 20.56 39.43
N VAL A 19 -13.87 19.68 38.81
CA VAL A 19 -12.85 20.04 37.81
C VAL A 19 -13.21 19.43 36.46
N GLU A 20 -12.94 20.18 35.41
CA GLU A 20 -12.97 19.73 34.01
C GLU A 20 -11.68 20.14 33.32
N LEU A 21 -11.17 19.23 32.49
CA LEU A 21 -10.03 19.45 31.60
C LEU A 21 -10.52 19.53 30.15
N THR A 22 -10.37 20.68 29.52
CA THR A 22 -10.61 20.83 28.07
C THR A 22 -9.27 20.91 27.35
N ILE A 23 -9.04 20.02 26.39
CA ILE A 23 -7.85 20.03 25.55
C ILE A 23 -8.15 20.89 24.33
N GLN A 24 -7.44 22.01 24.21
CA GLN A 24 -7.57 22.92 23.07
C GLN A 24 -6.71 22.44 21.92
N ASP A 25 -5.42 22.23 22.18
CA ASP A 25 -4.45 21.74 21.20
C ASP A 25 -3.29 21.01 21.90
N ILE A 26 -2.64 20.10 21.17
CA ILE A 26 -1.46 19.39 21.64
C ILE A 26 -0.28 19.84 20.77
N ALA A 27 0.53 20.74 21.33
CA ALA A 27 1.59 21.42 20.58
C ALA A 27 2.72 20.48 20.15
N SER A 28 3.17 19.57 21.02
CA SER A 28 4.21 18.59 20.66
C SER A 28 4.30 17.43 21.65
N LEU A 29 4.77 16.28 21.15
CA LEU A 29 5.15 15.11 21.95
C LEU A 29 6.64 14.85 21.74
N SER A 30 7.47 15.11 22.76
CA SER A 30 8.92 14.97 22.66
C SER A 30 9.40 13.68 23.32
N VAL A 31 9.72 12.70 22.47
CA VAL A 31 10.31 11.43 22.87
C VAL A 31 11.70 11.64 23.49
N VAL A 32 12.47 12.61 22.99
CA VAL A 32 13.82 12.91 23.51
C VAL A 32 13.77 13.51 24.91
N LYS A 33 12.80 14.40 25.17
CA LYS A 33 12.64 15.06 26.47
C LYS A 33 11.78 14.26 27.44
N ASN A 34 11.14 13.16 27.03
CA ASN A 34 10.11 12.46 27.81
C ASN A 34 9.05 13.44 28.34
N SER A 35 8.56 14.32 27.48
CA SER A 35 7.52 15.30 27.84
C SER A 35 6.54 15.53 26.70
N PHE A 36 5.35 16.00 27.06
CA PHE A 36 4.34 16.46 26.12
C PHE A 36 3.88 17.85 26.49
N THR A 37 3.61 18.66 25.47
CA THR A 37 3.15 20.04 25.62
C THR A 37 1.74 20.16 25.06
N ALA A 38 0.83 20.72 25.87
CA ALA A 38 -0.55 20.93 25.48
C ALA A 38 -1.05 22.31 25.92
N ASP A 39 -1.91 22.90 25.11
CA ASP A 39 -2.69 24.07 25.47
C ASP A 39 -4.07 23.57 25.96
N ILE A 40 -4.39 23.90 27.20
CA ILE A 40 -5.57 23.39 27.90
C ILE A 40 -6.39 24.53 28.50
N TRP A 41 -7.69 24.28 28.67
CA TRP A 41 -8.51 25.00 29.63
C TRP A 41 -8.72 24.16 30.87
N PHE A 42 -8.38 24.74 32.00
CA PHE A 42 -8.63 24.17 33.31
C PHE A 42 -9.82 24.88 33.93
N SER A 43 -10.94 24.16 34.07
CA SER A 43 -12.18 24.67 34.65
C SER A 43 -12.37 24.09 36.04
N SER A 44 -12.70 24.94 37.01
CA SER A 44 -13.01 24.55 38.38
C SER A 44 -14.29 25.25 38.86
N VAL A 45 -15.14 24.50 39.54
CA VAL A 45 -16.43 24.97 40.07
C VAL A 45 -16.56 24.58 41.52
N TRP A 46 -16.91 25.55 42.36
CA TRP A 46 -17.24 25.32 43.76
C TRP A 46 -18.31 26.29 44.23
N HIS A 47 -18.91 25.99 45.37
CA HIS A 47 -19.97 26.80 45.95
C HIS A 47 -19.45 27.60 47.15
N ASP A 48 -19.52 28.93 47.10
CA ASP A 48 -19.23 29.82 48.23
C ASP A 48 -20.48 30.67 48.56
N PRO A 49 -21.29 30.27 49.55
CA PRO A 49 -22.52 30.99 49.92
C PRO A 49 -22.30 32.47 50.27
N ARG A 50 -21.08 32.85 50.69
CA ARG A 50 -20.75 34.23 51.08
C ARG A 50 -20.67 35.18 49.88
N LEU A 51 -20.60 34.63 48.67
CA LEU A 51 -20.58 35.38 47.42
C LEU A 51 -21.96 35.40 46.72
N ALA A 52 -23.00 34.83 47.33
CA ALA A 52 -24.34 34.88 46.77
C ALA A 52 -24.85 36.34 46.69
N PHE A 53 -25.35 36.73 45.52
CA PHE A 53 -25.86 38.09 45.26
C PHE A 53 -27.34 38.12 44.86
N ASP A 54 -28.04 36.99 44.99
CA ASP A 54 -29.48 36.83 44.69
C ASP A 54 -30.37 37.87 45.41
N MET A 55 -29.94 38.32 46.59
CA MET A 55 -30.67 39.34 47.37
C MET A 55 -30.40 40.79 46.90
N TYR A 56 -29.33 41.04 46.15
CA TYR A 56 -28.90 42.38 45.75
C TYR A 56 -29.27 42.72 44.29
N ASP A 57 -29.24 41.75 43.38
CA ASP A 57 -29.61 41.93 41.96
C ASP A 57 -30.40 40.71 41.47
N ARG A 58 -31.73 40.87 41.34
CA ARG A 58 -32.64 39.78 40.91
C ARG A 58 -32.68 39.59 39.40
N CYS A 59 -32.18 40.54 38.62
CA CYS A 59 -32.29 40.53 37.17
C CYS A 59 -31.09 39.84 36.50
N ARG A 60 -29.91 39.90 37.12
CA ARG A 60 -28.68 39.28 36.58
C ARG A 60 -28.52 37.85 37.07
N THR A 61 -28.30 36.93 36.15
CA THR A 61 -28.08 35.50 36.44
C THR A 61 -26.63 35.17 36.75
N ASN A 62 -25.68 35.93 36.16
CA ASN A 62 -24.25 35.76 36.31
C ASN A 62 -23.50 37.12 36.35
N LEU A 63 -22.31 37.10 36.94
CA LEU A 63 -21.35 38.21 36.92
C LEU A 63 -19.98 37.67 36.48
N SER A 64 -19.40 38.27 35.44
CA SER A 64 -18.07 37.92 34.94
C SER A 64 -17.04 38.94 35.42
N PHE A 65 -15.87 38.45 35.85
CA PHE A 65 -14.78 39.25 36.40
C PHE A 65 -13.45 38.93 35.70
N ASP A 66 -12.51 39.87 35.80
CA ASP A 66 -11.13 39.73 35.34
C ASP A 66 -10.22 39.07 36.41
N ASP A 67 -8.96 38.82 36.03
CA ASP A 67 -7.95 38.17 36.88
C ASP A 67 -7.69 38.91 38.20
N SER A 68 -7.91 40.23 38.26
CA SER A 68 -7.71 41.02 39.47
C SER A 68 -8.65 40.63 40.63
N PHE A 69 -9.82 40.08 40.31
CA PHE A 69 -10.82 39.68 41.30
C PHE A 69 -10.58 38.26 41.84
N GLU A 70 -10.01 37.36 41.04
CA GLU A 70 -9.61 36.01 41.48
C GLU A 70 -8.72 36.07 42.73
N LYS A 71 -7.78 37.02 42.76
CA LYS A 71 -6.87 37.20 43.90
C LYS A 71 -7.54 37.65 45.19
N LYS A 72 -8.80 38.10 45.15
CA LYS A 72 -9.55 38.61 46.30
C LYS A 72 -10.51 37.59 46.91
N ILE A 73 -10.80 36.47 46.21
CA ILE A 73 -11.73 35.44 46.65
C ILE A 73 -11.01 34.15 47.08
N PHE A 74 -11.66 33.33 47.92
CA PHE A 74 -11.15 32.00 48.27
C PHE A 74 -10.87 31.18 47.01
N SER A 75 -9.68 30.58 46.91
CA SER A 75 -9.32 29.69 45.81
C SER A 75 -9.01 28.30 46.37
N PRO A 76 -9.52 27.22 45.74
CA PRO A 76 -9.23 25.85 46.16
C PRO A 76 -7.79 25.41 45.88
N ASN A 77 -6.95 26.27 45.28
CA ASN A 77 -5.53 26.04 45.01
C ASN A 77 -5.24 24.69 44.31
N VAL A 78 -6.05 24.33 43.32
CA VAL A 78 -5.82 23.13 42.51
C VAL A 78 -4.64 23.37 41.58
N CYS A 79 -3.62 22.52 41.64
CA CYS A 79 -2.42 22.57 40.83
C CYS A 79 -2.22 21.27 40.04
N LEU A 80 -1.39 21.34 39.00
CA LEU A 80 -0.89 20.15 38.30
C LEU A 80 0.42 19.70 38.98
N VAL A 81 0.44 18.46 39.47
CA VAL A 81 1.55 17.95 40.28
C VAL A 81 2.69 17.43 39.40
N ASN A 82 2.36 16.80 38.27
CA ASN A 82 3.30 16.13 37.38
C ASN A 82 3.68 16.97 36.14
N THR A 83 3.71 18.30 36.28
CA THR A 83 4.13 19.25 35.23
C THR A 83 5.53 19.80 35.46
N ARG A 84 6.32 19.93 34.39
CA ARG A 84 7.61 20.65 34.41
C ARG A 84 7.40 22.16 34.38
N THR A 85 6.48 22.61 33.52
CA THR A 85 6.10 24.02 33.40
C THR A 85 4.59 24.13 33.20
N ALA A 86 3.97 25.14 33.80
CA ALA A 86 2.57 25.49 33.60
C ALA A 86 2.47 27.01 33.57
N ILE A 87 2.04 27.56 32.44
CA ILE A 87 2.03 29.01 32.18
C ILE A 87 0.63 29.41 31.72
N VAL A 88 0.00 30.36 32.41
CA VAL A 88 -1.28 30.94 31.98
C VAL A 88 -1.03 31.85 30.78
N HIS A 89 -1.82 31.67 29.72
CA HIS A 89 -1.74 32.51 28.51
C HIS A 89 -2.10 33.96 28.84
N ALA A 90 -1.43 34.91 28.19
CA ALA A 90 -1.72 36.35 28.35
C ALA A 90 -1.65 37.08 27.01
N SER A 91 -2.69 37.84 26.66
CA SER A 91 -2.69 38.73 25.49
C SER A 91 -3.88 39.70 25.53
N PRO A 92 -3.73 40.98 25.92
CA PRO A 92 -2.62 41.61 26.66
C PRO A 92 -2.68 41.41 28.19
N LYS A 93 -3.81 40.91 28.72
CA LYS A 93 -3.99 40.52 30.14
C LYS A 93 -4.01 39.00 30.28
N ALA A 94 -3.91 38.49 31.51
CA ALA A 94 -3.98 37.05 31.77
C ALA A 94 -5.37 36.49 31.39
N ASN A 95 -5.38 35.36 30.69
CA ASN A 95 -6.60 34.70 30.22
C ASN A 95 -7.22 33.86 31.34
N VAL A 96 -7.81 34.55 32.30
CA VAL A 96 -8.55 33.98 33.44
C VAL A 96 -9.99 34.45 33.34
N LEU A 97 -10.93 33.52 33.23
CA LEU A 97 -12.36 33.81 33.25
C LEU A 97 -12.91 33.39 34.61
N LEU A 98 -13.43 34.36 35.37
CA LEU A 98 -14.10 34.12 36.62
C LEU A 98 -15.56 34.54 36.49
N MET A 99 -16.49 33.60 36.71
CA MET A 99 -17.92 33.85 36.66
C MET A 99 -18.56 33.45 37.98
N LEU A 100 -19.41 34.32 38.52
CA LEU A 100 -20.17 34.12 39.75
C LEU A 100 -21.65 33.99 39.42
N LEU A 101 -22.29 32.90 39.82
CA LEU A 101 -23.72 32.68 39.67
C LEU A 101 -24.49 33.26 40.85
N LYS A 102 -25.78 33.58 40.65
CA LYS A 102 -26.67 34.18 41.67
C LYS A 102 -26.64 33.47 43.03
N ASN A 103 -26.50 32.13 43.02
CA ASN A 103 -26.48 31.29 44.22
C ASN A 103 -25.13 31.29 44.98
N GLY A 104 -24.10 32.00 44.49
CA GLY A 104 -22.75 31.99 45.08
C GLY A 104 -21.84 30.89 44.53
N THR A 105 -22.25 30.20 43.46
CA THR A 105 -21.37 29.25 42.76
C THR A 105 -20.35 30.02 41.94
N VAL A 106 -19.08 29.65 42.10
CA VAL A 106 -17.96 30.24 41.40
C VAL A 106 -17.50 29.29 40.31
N PHE A 107 -17.42 29.79 39.09
CA PHE A 107 -16.82 29.12 37.94
C PHE A 107 -15.53 29.84 37.59
N LEU A 108 -14.41 29.14 37.66
CA LEU A 108 -13.08 29.68 37.38
C LEU A 108 -12.42 28.85 36.29
N ASN A 109 -12.06 29.50 35.20
CA ASN A 109 -11.45 28.90 34.03
C ASN A 109 -10.12 29.57 33.71
N TYR A 110 -9.08 28.77 33.54
CA TYR A 110 -7.75 29.21 33.15
C TYR A 110 -7.38 28.63 31.80
N ARG A 111 -6.98 29.50 30.87
CA ARG A 111 -6.33 29.06 29.62
C ARG A 111 -4.82 29.01 29.84
N MET A 112 -4.23 27.83 29.79
CA MET A 112 -2.82 27.63 30.10
C MET A 112 -2.11 26.69 29.14
N ARG A 113 -0.80 26.91 28.98
CA ARG A 113 0.14 26.00 28.33
C ARG A 113 0.82 25.16 29.40
N ILE A 114 0.78 23.85 29.24
CA ILE A 114 1.42 22.90 30.15
C ILE A 114 2.48 22.09 29.42
N GLU A 115 3.60 21.83 30.08
CA GLU A 115 4.57 20.80 29.71
C GLU A 115 4.61 19.76 30.83
N SER A 116 4.12 18.56 30.56
CA SER A 116 4.06 17.48 31.54
C SER A 116 5.01 16.34 31.17
N SER A 117 5.51 15.64 32.19
CA SER A 117 6.39 14.50 32.00
C SER A 117 5.59 13.30 31.48
N CYS A 118 6.09 12.65 30.45
CA CYS A 118 5.49 11.44 29.90
C CYS A 118 6.56 10.40 29.64
N GLU A 119 6.45 9.28 30.34
CA GLU A 119 7.35 8.14 30.18
C GLU A 119 6.92 7.33 28.95
N MET A 120 7.74 7.37 27.91
CA MET A 120 7.45 6.73 26.62
C MET A 120 8.27 5.45 26.49
N SER A 121 7.60 4.32 26.27
CA SER A 121 8.24 3.04 25.94
C SER A 121 8.40 2.89 24.43
N LEU A 122 9.63 2.63 23.98
CA LEU A 122 9.98 2.53 22.55
C LEU A 122 10.21 1.09 22.08
N LYS A 123 9.75 0.09 22.84
CA LYS A 123 9.93 -1.34 22.49
C LYS A 123 9.38 -1.66 21.11
N ASP A 124 8.18 -1.18 20.80
CA ASP A 124 7.49 -1.47 19.54
C ASP A 124 7.67 -0.37 18.47
N TYR A 125 8.70 0.48 18.61
CA TYR A 125 8.96 1.55 17.65
C TYR A 125 9.14 0.99 16.22
N PRO A 126 8.48 1.56 15.19
CA PRO A 126 7.65 2.79 15.16
C PRO A 126 6.12 2.57 15.29
N MET A 127 5.66 1.36 15.64
CA MET A 127 4.25 1.03 15.82
C MET A 127 3.85 1.06 17.31
N ASP A 128 4.33 2.09 18.01
CA ASP A 128 4.24 2.23 19.47
C ASP A 128 2.99 3.00 19.94
N TYR A 129 2.64 2.75 21.20
CA TYR A 129 1.59 3.46 21.95
C TYR A 129 2.19 4.09 23.20
N HIS A 130 1.76 5.31 23.51
CA HIS A 130 2.26 6.05 24.67
C HIS A 130 1.09 6.60 25.49
N SER A 131 1.11 6.37 26.80
CA SER A 131 0.07 6.87 27.71
C SER A 131 0.68 7.93 28.63
N CYS A 132 0.28 9.18 28.43
CA CYS A 132 0.72 10.31 29.23
C CYS A 132 -0.39 10.72 30.21
N SER A 133 -0.04 11.06 31.45
CA SER A 133 -1.01 11.43 32.49
C SER A 133 -0.84 12.88 32.95
N LEU A 134 -1.94 13.50 33.42
CA LEU A 134 -1.98 14.79 34.10
C LEU A 134 -2.66 14.59 35.44
N ASP A 135 -1.94 14.91 36.51
CA ASP A 135 -2.40 14.73 37.88
C ASP A 135 -2.73 16.09 38.51
N PHE A 136 -3.97 16.27 38.93
CA PHE A 136 -4.49 17.45 39.61
C PHE A 136 -4.69 17.18 41.09
N GLU A 137 -4.28 18.12 41.93
CA GLU A 137 -4.34 18.02 43.39
C GLU A 137 -4.51 19.42 44.01
N SER A 138 -5.11 19.55 45.20
CA SER A 138 -5.04 20.82 45.92
C SER A 138 -3.71 20.96 46.65
N TYR A 139 -2.94 22.01 46.35
CA TYR A 139 -1.61 22.18 46.93
C TYR A 139 -1.64 22.46 48.44
N SER A 140 -2.65 23.21 48.91
CA SER A 140 -2.70 23.74 50.27
C SER A 140 -3.66 23.00 51.19
N TYR A 141 -4.63 22.25 50.63
CA TYR A 141 -5.78 21.75 51.37
C TYR A 141 -5.89 20.23 51.20
N ASN A 142 -6.08 19.52 52.32
CA ASN A 142 -6.31 18.08 52.34
C ASN A 142 -7.78 17.74 52.05
N THR A 143 -8.10 16.45 51.91
CA THR A 143 -9.48 16.00 51.58
C THR A 143 -10.53 16.44 52.61
N ALA A 144 -10.14 16.70 53.86
CA ALA A 144 -11.05 17.18 54.91
C ALA A 144 -11.48 18.65 54.74
N THR A 145 -10.75 19.41 53.93
CA THR A 145 -11.03 20.85 53.69
C THR A 145 -11.50 21.08 52.27
N VAL A 146 -10.83 20.47 51.28
CA VAL A 146 -11.20 20.57 49.87
C VAL A 146 -11.25 19.16 49.28
N ASN A 147 -12.44 18.76 48.82
CA ASN A 147 -12.66 17.49 48.14
C ASN A 147 -12.76 17.74 46.64
N ILE A 148 -11.76 17.29 45.88
CA ILE A 148 -11.73 17.49 44.43
C ILE A 148 -12.37 16.29 43.71
N GLY A 149 -13.17 16.56 42.68
CA GLY A 149 -13.83 15.54 41.87
C GLY A 149 -13.97 15.95 40.41
N TRP A 150 -14.08 14.98 39.50
CA TRP A 150 -14.40 15.27 38.11
C TRP A 150 -15.84 15.78 37.95
N MET A 151 -16.05 16.66 36.98
CA MET A 151 -17.37 16.95 36.42
C MET A 151 -17.93 15.72 35.67
N PRO A 152 -19.24 15.65 35.37
CA PRO A 152 -19.84 14.54 34.62
C PRO A 152 -19.14 14.25 33.28
N LYS A 153 -18.61 15.30 32.62
CA LYS A 153 -17.64 15.18 31.53
C LYS A 153 -16.28 15.65 32.05
N ALA A 154 -15.39 14.70 32.35
CA ALA A 154 -14.08 14.99 32.93
C ALA A 154 -13.09 15.60 31.93
N ILE A 155 -13.08 15.07 30.71
CA ILE A 155 -12.17 15.46 29.63
C ILE A 155 -13.01 15.83 28.41
N THR A 156 -12.86 17.05 27.92
CA THR A 156 -13.50 17.57 26.70
C THR A 156 -12.44 17.98 25.67
N PHE A 157 -12.79 17.89 24.39
CA PHE A 157 -11.92 18.29 23.28
C PHE A 157 -12.60 19.44 22.53
N ASP A 158 -11.88 20.55 22.34
CA ASP A 158 -12.41 21.74 21.66
C ASP A 158 -12.56 21.50 20.14
N THR A 159 -11.67 20.70 19.55
CA THR A 159 -11.70 20.31 18.15
C THR A 159 -11.91 18.80 17.99
N LEU A 160 -12.72 18.40 17.00
CA LEU A 160 -13.02 16.98 16.73
C LEU A 160 -11.82 16.20 16.12
N ASP A 161 -10.85 16.89 15.52
CA ASP A 161 -9.71 16.28 14.82
C ASP A 161 -8.36 16.78 15.37
N LEU A 162 -8.00 16.33 16.57
CA LEU A 162 -6.66 16.53 17.15
C LEU A 162 -5.66 15.56 16.50
N SER A 163 -5.28 15.84 15.26
CA SER A 163 -4.26 15.08 14.56
C SER A 163 -2.93 15.84 14.63
N LEU A 164 -1.98 15.33 15.42
CA LEU A 164 -0.60 15.83 15.39
C LEU A 164 0.09 15.39 14.10
N SER A 165 1.22 16.02 13.75
CA SER A 165 2.04 15.61 12.61
C SER A 165 2.45 14.14 12.70
N ASP A 166 2.84 13.70 13.90
CA ASP A 166 3.48 12.39 14.12
C ASP A 166 2.63 11.42 14.95
N PHE A 167 1.58 11.91 15.61
CA PHE A 167 0.76 11.12 16.54
C PHE A 167 -0.74 11.39 16.39
N THR A 168 -1.55 10.43 16.81
CA THR A 168 -3.00 10.58 16.96
C THR A 168 -3.42 10.22 18.38
N VAL A 169 -4.37 10.96 18.92
CA VAL A 169 -5.00 10.61 20.20
C VAL A 169 -6.01 9.50 19.94
N VAL A 170 -5.85 8.36 20.61
CA VAL A 170 -6.71 7.18 20.41
C VAL A 170 -7.72 7.02 21.54
N ASN A 171 -7.32 7.35 22.77
CA ASN A 171 -8.18 7.18 23.94
C ASN A 171 -7.85 8.22 25.02
N SER A 172 -8.88 8.61 25.78
CA SER A 172 -8.74 9.42 26.98
C SER A 172 -9.49 8.76 28.14
N SER A 173 -8.84 8.65 29.30
CA SER A 173 -9.46 8.13 30.51
C SER A 173 -9.27 9.10 31.68
N SER A 174 -10.22 9.08 32.61
CA SER A 174 -10.16 9.87 33.83
C SER A 174 -10.32 8.96 35.04
N HIS A 175 -9.50 9.20 36.06
CA HIS A 175 -9.49 8.44 37.30
C HIS A 175 -9.43 9.40 38.49
N SER A 176 -10.04 9.03 39.61
CA SER A 176 -9.96 9.75 40.88
C SER A 176 -9.47 8.79 41.95
N PHE A 177 -8.50 9.21 42.74
CA PHE A 177 -7.96 8.40 43.84
C PHE A 177 -7.43 9.30 44.95
N VAL A 178 -7.09 8.70 46.10
CA VAL A 178 -6.56 9.43 47.26
C VAL A 178 -5.08 9.07 47.42
N GLU A 179 -4.24 10.09 47.49
CA GLU A 179 -2.81 9.96 47.76
C GLU A 179 -2.53 10.19 49.25
N TYR A 180 -1.60 9.41 49.82
CA TYR A 180 -1.25 9.49 51.24
C TYR A 180 0.11 10.13 51.40
N TYR A 181 0.13 11.30 52.02
CA TYR A 181 1.35 11.98 52.43
C TYR A 181 1.54 11.91 53.95
N LYS A 182 2.76 12.22 54.41
CA LYS A 182 3.03 12.37 55.85
C LYS A 182 2.11 13.41 56.52
N ALA A 183 1.65 14.40 55.76
CA ALA A 183 0.77 15.46 56.23
C ALA A 183 -0.73 15.06 56.26
N GLY A 184 -1.11 13.87 55.78
CA GLY A 184 -2.51 13.42 55.66
C GLY A 184 -2.90 12.93 54.26
N GLN A 185 -4.21 12.92 53.99
CA GLN A 185 -4.80 12.41 52.74
C GLN A 185 -5.17 13.55 51.77
N TRP A 186 -4.79 13.40 50.50
CA TRP A 186 -5.11 14.34 49.43
C TRP A 186 -5.90 13.64 48.33
N GLY A 187 -7.01 14.26 47.90
CA GLY A 187 -7.70 13.83 46.69
C GLY A 187 -6.88 14.19 45.47
N ARG A 188 -6.73 13.24 44.54
CA ARG A 188 -6.01 13.40 43.27
C ARG A 188 -6.88 12.97 42.10
N LEU A 189 -6.84 13.77 41.04
CA LEU A 189 -7.54 13.50 39.79
C LEU A 189 -6.51 13.25 38.69
N ARG A 190 -6.61 12.14 37.98
CA ARG A 190 -5.70 11.77 36.88
C ARG A 190 -6.43 11.73 35.56
N ALA A 191 -5.99 12.53 34.60
CA ALA A 191 -6.40 12.45 33.20
C ALA A 191 -5.31 11.75 32.40
N THR A 192 -5.62 10.65 31.71
CA THR A 192 -4.65 9.90 30.89
C THR A 192 -5.02 10.00 29.43
N LEU A 193 -4.05 10.41 28.60
CA LEU A 193 -4.16 10.51 27.15
C LEU A 193 -3.28 9.43 26.52
N THR A 194 -3.87 8.62 25.64
CA THR A 194 -3.15 7.58 24.91
C THR A 194 -2.93 8.02 23.46
N PHE A 195 -1.66 8.15 23.11
CA PHE A 195 -1.17 8.52 21.79
C PHE A 195 -0.73 7.29 21.00
N LYS A 196 -1.01 7.28 19.70
CA LYS A 196 -0.52 6.30 18.73
C LYS A 196 0.30 7.00 17.66
N ARG A 197 1.47 6.45 17.31
CA ARG A 197 2.33 7.03 16.26
C ARG A 197 1.76 6.76 14.86
N LYS A 198 1.84 7.76 13.99
CA LYS A 198 1.59 7.62 12.54
C LYS A 198 2.83 6.99 11.88
N TYR A 199 2.72 5.74 11.44
CA TYR A 199 3.87 4.97 10.96
C TYR A 199 4.09 5.01 9.43
N SER A 200 3.19 5.60 8.65
CA SER A 200 3.26 5.57 7.17
C SER A 200 4.55 6.21 6.62
N VAL A 201 4.95 7.37 7.15
CA VAL A 201 6.19 8.04 6.78
C VAL A 201 7.42 7.24 7.23
N HIS A 202 7.33 6.64 8.42
CA HIS A 202 8.36 5.77 8.99
C HIS A 202 8.58 4.49 8.16
N ILE A 203 7.54 3.92 7.55
CA ILE A 203 7.67 2.79 6.61
C ILE A 203 8.47 3.21 5.37
N LEU A 204 8.11 4.34 4.76
CA LEU A 204 8.75 4.78 3.52
C LEU A 204 10.19 5.24 3.72
N GLN A 205 10.51 5.90 4.83
CA GLN A 205 11.86 6.43 5.09
C GLN A 205 12.81 5.41 5.75
N MET A 206 12.29 4.48 6.55
CA MET A 206 13.14 3.51 7.25
C MET A 206 13.11 2.14 6.57
N TYR A 207 11.94 1.55 6.36
CA TYR A 207 11.86 0.16 5.88
C TYR A 207 12.17 0.04 4.39
N LEU A 208 11.62 0.92 3.54
CA LEU A 208 11.83 0.81 2.09
C LEU A 208 13.32 0.85 1.68
N PRO A 209 14.16 1.78 2.19
CA PRO A 209 15.59 1.78 1.89
C PRO A 209 16.32 0.53 2.42
N THR A 210 15.95 0.02 3.61
CA THR A 210 16.57 -1.21 4.16
C THR A 210 16.32 -2.42 3.26
N TYR A 211 15.09 -2.56 2.73
CA TYR A 211 14.76 -3.62 1.77
C TYR A 211 15.55 -3.47 0.46
N ILE A 212 15.69 -2.24 -0.05
CA ILE A 212 16.48 -1.96 -1.25
C ILE A 212 17.95 -2.32 -1.01
N SER A 213 18.54 -1.96 0.14
CA SER A 213 19.94 -2.29 0.46
C SER A 213 20.18 -3.81 0.53
N VAL A 214 19.26 -4.56 1.14
CA VAL A 214 19.35 -6.04 1.16
C VAL A 214 19.21 -6.61 -0.25
N PHE A 215 18.29 -6.07 -1.06
CA PHE A 215 18.10 -6.50 -2.44
C PHE A 215 19.32 -6.19 -3.32
N ILE A 216 19.95 -5.03 -3.15
CA ILE A 216 21.20 -4.65 -3.83
C ILE A 216 22.32 -5.62 -3.45
N ALA A 217 22.45 -5.99 -2.17
CA ALA A 217 23.42 -6.99 -1.74
C ALA A 217 23.26 -8.34 -2.46
N PHE A 218 22.02 -8.73 -2.81
CA PHE A 218 21.77 -9.98 -3.55
C PHE A 218 22.24 -9.93 -5.02
N PHE A 219 22.42 -8.74 -5.62
CA PHE A 219 23.02 -8.65 -6.95
C PHE A 219 24.47 -9.15 -6.98
N ALA A 220 25.15 -9.22 -5.83
CA ALA A 220 26.48 -9.83 -5.77
C ALA A 220 26.46 -11.31 -6.22
N PHE A 221 25.32 -12.01 -6.09
CA PHE A 221 25.15 -13.37 -6.62
C PHE A 221 24.97 -13.42 -8.14
N LEU A 222 24.50 -12.33 -8.76
CA LEU A 222 24.20 -12.25 -10.19
C LEU A 222 25.43 -11.82 -11.03
N ILE A 223 26.37 -11.10 -10.43
CA ILE A 223 27.62 -10.67 -11.08
C ILE A 223 28.49 -11.90 -11.36
N ASP A 224 29.31 -11.92 -12.41
CA ASP A 224 30.16 -13.07 -12.73
C ASP A 224 31.21 -13.37 -11.63
N VAL A 225 31.55 -14.64 -11.41
CA VAL A 225 32.48 -15.12 -10.36
C VAL A 225 33.88 -14.53 -10.57
N LYS A 226 34.24 -14.24 -11.81
CA LYS A 226 35.53 -13.65 -12.20
C LYS A 226 35.69 -12.19 -11.75
N SER A 227 34.59 -11.47 -11.51
CA SER A 227 34.62 -10.05 -11.12
C SER A 227 34.45 -9.89 -9.60
N LEU A 228 35.38 -10.45 -8.83
CA LEU A 228 35.43 -10.33 -7.36
C LEU A 228 35.39 -8.87 -6.87
N PRO A 229 36.10 -7.89 -7.48
CA PRO A 229 36.06 -6.50 -7.01
C PRO A 229 34.65 -5.90 -7.06
N ALA A 230 33.89 -6.15 -8.13
CA ALA A 230 32.53 -5.62 -8.27
C ALA A 230 31.58 -6.23 -7.23
N ARG A 231 31.70 -7.53 -6.96
CA ARG A 231 30.90 -8.24 -5.94
C ARG A 231 31.16 -7.71 -4.53
N ILE A 232 32.44 -7.53 -4.16
CA ILE A 232 32.84 -7.00 -2.85
C ILE A 232 32.31 -5.57 -2.66
N VAL A 233 32.46 -4.72 -3.68
CA VAL A 233 32.00 -3.32 -3.62
C VAL A 233 30.49 -3.24 -3.38
N VAL A 234 29.69 -4.06 -4.06
CA VAL A 234 28.22 -4.08 -3.89
C VAL A 234 27.84 -4.51 -2.46
N GLY A 235 28.45 -5.57 -1.93
CA GLY A 235 28.16 -6.03 -0.56
C GLY A 235 28.63 -5.04 0.52
N VAL A 236 29.84 -4.49 0.38
CA VAL A 236 30.43 -3.54 1.35
C VAL A 236 29.68 -2.20 1.34
N ASN A 237 29.31 -1.68 0.18
CA ASN A 237 28.53 -0.44 0.13
C ASN A 237 27.13 -0.62 0.71
N SER A 238 26.53 -1.81 0.54
CA SER A 238 25.21 -2.12 1.11
C SER A 238 25.23 -2.14 2.64
N ILE A 239 26.27 -2.75 3.25
CA ILE A 239 26.42 -2.75 4.72
C ILE A 239 26.75 -1.35 5.27
N ILE A 240 27.59 -0.56 4.58
CA ILE A 240 27.90 0.83 4.98
C ILE A 240 26.64 1.70 4.91
N SER A 241 25.86 1.59 3.83
CA SER A 241 24.63 2.34 3.65
C SER A 241 23.62 2.02 4.77
N LEU A 242 23.45 0.74 5.10
CA LEU A 242 22.55 0.30 6.16
C LEU A 242 23.03 0.78 7.54
N THR A 243 24.34 0.72 7.81
CA THR A 243 24.95 1.21 9.06
C THR A 243 24.77 2.73 9.21
N TYR A 244 24.95 3.48 8.14
CA TYR A 244 24.73 4.93 8.13
C TYR A 244 23.26 5.28 8.40
N GLN A 245 22.33 4.56 7.76
CA GLN A 245 20.90 4.74 7.98
C GLN A 245 20.51 4.45 9.43
N LYS A 246 21.01 3.35 10.00
CA LYS A 246 20.82 3.00 11.42
C LYS A 246 21.35 4.12 12.33
N GLY A 247 22.52 4.68 12.03
CA GLY A 247 23.08 5.83 12.74
C GLY A 247 22.16 7.05 12.72
N ASN A 248 21.58 7.39 11.56
CA ASN A 248 20.64 8.50 11.45
C ASN A 248 19.36 8.27 12.26
N ILE A 249 18.84 7.04 12.27
CA ILE A 249 17.65 6.70 13.08
C ILE A 249 17.97 6.81 14.57
N LEU A 250 19.10 6.25 15.02
CA LEU A 250 19.52 6.32 16.42
C LEU A 250 19.78 7.76 16.90
N ALA A 251 20.20 8.67 16.02
CA ALA A 251 20.41 10.08 16.36
C ALA A 251 19.10 10.83 16.67
N THR A 252 17.97 10.39 16.11
CA THR A 252 16.64 10.99 16.34
C THR A 252 15.92 10.43 17.55
N LEU A 253 16.40 9.32 18.11
CA LEU A 253 15.80 8.63 19.24
C LEU A 253 16.61 8.86 20.52
N PRO A 254 15.96 8.91 21.71
CA PRO A 254 16.70 8.91 22.96
C PRO A 254 17.47 7.60 23.13
N LYS A 255 18.64 7.72 23.77
CA LYS A 255 19.41 6.57 24.23
C LYS A 255 18.62 5.87 25.33
N SER A 256 18.08 4.69 25.04
CA SER A 256 17.39 3.82 25.99
C SER A 256 18.18 2.54 26.17
N SER A 257 18.14 1.95 27.38
CA SER A 257 18.67 0.61 27.64
C SER A 257 17.78 -0.51 27.10
N GLU A 258 16.53 -0.20 26.72
CA GLU A 258 15.60 -1.18 26.16
C GLU A 258 15.90 -1.50 24.69
N LEU A 259 15.82 -2.79 24.35
CA LEU A 259 15.87 -3.28 22.97
C LEU A 259 14.62 -2.83 22.21
N LYS A 260 14.81 -2.12 21.09
CA LYS A 260 13.73 -1.67 20.21
C LYS A 260 13.52 -2.68 19.08
N ALA A 261 12.27 -2.88 18.65
CA ALA A 261 11.95 -3.79 17.53
C ALA A 261 12.71 -3.43 16.25
N ILE A 262 12.89 -2.13 15.98
CA ILE A 262 13.67 -1.66 14.83
C ILE A 262 15.15 -2.05 14.89
N ASP A 263 15.75 -2.11 16.08
CA ASP A 263 17.17 -2.47 16.24
C ASP A 263 17.38 -3.95 15.88
N ILE A 264 16.44 -4.81 16.27
CA ILE A 264 16.44 -6.25 15.92
C ILE A 264 16.25 -6.41 14.41
N PHE A 265 15.31 -5.68 13.82
CA PHE A 265 15.04 -5.74 12.38
C PHE A 265 16.28 -5.31 11.57
N MET A 266 16.83 -4.12 11.85
CA MET A 266 18.02 -3.62 11.16
C MET A 266 19.23 -4.53 11.39
N GLY A 267 19.42 -5.05 12.61
CA GLY A 267 20.49 -6.00 12.90
C GLY A 267 20.36 -7.31 12.13
N THR A 268 19.14 -7.80 11.91
CA THR A 268 18.89 -8.98 11.08
C THR A 268 19.22 -8.73 9.61
N CYS A 269 18.86 -7.55 9.08
CA CYS A 269 19.23 -7.14 7.73
C CYS A 269 20.76 -7.00 7.57
N GLU A 270 21.45 -6.43 8.56
CA GLU A 270 22.92 -6.35 8.59
C GLU A 270 23.54 -7.76 8.58
N ALA A 271 22.99 -8.69 9.37
CA ALA A 271 23.44 -10.07 9.40
C ALA A 271 23.25 -10.79 8.05
N PHE A 272 22.14 -10.55 7.34
CA PHE A 272 21.93 -11.09 6.00
C PHE A 272 22.94 -10.56 4.99
N ILE A 273 23.18 -9.25 4.96
CA ILE A 273 24.19 -8.66 4.08
C ILE A 273 25.58 -9.21 4.44
N PHE A 274 25.90 -9.34 5.71
CA PHE A 274 27.16 -9.96 6.14
C PHE A 274 27.27 -11.43 5.72
N ALA A 275 26.19 -12.21 5.80
CA ALA A 275 26.17 -13.59 5.33
C ALA A 275 26.45 -13.68 3.81
N THR A 276 25.97 -12.71 3.02
CA THR A 276 26.34 -12.63 1.59
C THR A 276 27.83 -12.37 1.40
N LEU A 277 28.46 -11.54 2.23
CA LEU A 277 29.91 -11.31 2.20
C LEU A 277 30.72 -12.55 2.61
N LEU A 278 30.23 -13.31 3.59
CA LEU A 278 30.85 -14.59 3.99
C LEU A 278 30.75 -15.64 2.87
N GLU A 279 29.60 -15.71 2.20
CA GLU A 279 29.43 -16.58 1.03
C GLU A 279 30.40 -16.18 -0.08
N LEU A 280 30.53 -14.88 -0.37
CA LEU A 280 31.49 -14.39 -1.36
C LEU A 280 32.92 -14.75 -0.99
N ALA A 281 33.30 -14.65 0.30
CA ALA A 281 34.61 -15.07 0.76
C ALA A 281 34.83 -16.57 0.57
N PHE A 282 33.81 -17.39 0.81
CA PHE A 282 33.85 -18.84 0.57
C PHE A 282 33.96 -19.18 -0.91
N VAL A 283 33.18 -18.53 -1.78
CA VAL A 283 33.24 -18.71 -3.25
C VAL A 283 34.58 -18.24 -3.80
N ALA A 284 35.12 -17.12 -3.32
CA ALA A 284 36.45 -16.65 -3.72
C ALA A 284 37.54 -17.64 -3.29
N TYR A 285 37.42 -18.23 -2.09
CA TYR A 285 38.32 -19.26 -1.61
C TYR A 285 38.24 -20.53 -2.47
N GLN A 286 37.03 -20.99 -2.80
CA GLN A 286 36.84 -22.14 -3.69
C GLN A 286 37.33 -21.87 -5.11
N ALA A 287 37.03 -20.71 -5.70
CA ALA A 287 37.51 -20.32 -7.02
C ALA A 287 39.04 -20.28 -7.07
N SER A 288 39.69 -19.72 -6.04
CA SER A 288 41.15 -19.74 -5.93
C SER A 288 41.72 -21.16 -5.79
N PHE A 289 41.00 -22.04 -5.09
CA PHE A 289 41.37 -23.45 -4.97
C PHE A 289 41.18 -24.21 -6.29
N GLU A 290 40.11 -23.93 -7.02
CA GLU A 290 39.79 -24.52 -8.33
C GLU A 290 40.78 -24.05 -9.41
N ASP A 291 41.17 -22.78 -9.43
CA ASP A 291 42.23 -22.26 -10.31
C ASP A 291 43.58 -22.94 -10.03
N LYS A 292 43.93 -23.14 -8.75
CA LYS A 292 45.12 -23.92 -8.35
C LYS A 292 45.00 -25.39 -8.74
N LYS A 293 43.80 -25.97 -8.62
CA LYS A 293 43.53 -27.36 -8.98
C LYS A 293 43.54 -27.55 -10.50
N GLN A 294 43.04 -26.62 -11.30
CA GLN A 294 43.11 -26.64 -12.77
C GLN A 294 44.56 -26.50 -13.26
N LEU A 295 45.37 -25.66 -12.62
CA LEU A 295 46.82 -25.59 -12.86
C LEU A 295 47.53 -26.92 -12.52
N LEU A 296 47.06 -27.66 -11.51
CA LEU A 296 47.60 -28.98 -11.11
C LEU A 296 46.98 -30.17 -11.90
N GLU A 297 45.78 -30.03 -12.44
CA GLU A 297 45.08 -31.05 -13.25
C GLU A 297 45.45 -30.97 -14.74
N PHE A 298 45.92 -29.81 -15.24
CA PHE A 298 46.54 -29.69 -16.57
C PHE A 298 47.78 -30.60 -16.72
N ASP A 299 48.50 -30.85 -15.61
CA ASP A 299 49.61 -31.81 -15.54
C ASP A 299 49.18 -33.27 -15.31
N ARG A 300 47.90 -33.55 -14.98
CA ARG A 300 47.46 -34.89 -14.55
C ARG A 300 46.35 -35.55 -15.39
N MET A 301 45.72 -34.88 -16.35
CA MET A 301 44.68 -35.50 -17.18
C MET A 301 45.20 -36.20 -18.45
N LYS A 302 45.98 -37.28 -18.25
CA LYS A 302 45.91 -38.48 -19.10
C LYS A 302 45.01 -39.51 -18.39
N ALA A 303 43.74 -39.56 -18.79
CA ALA A 303 42.73 -40.63 -18.58
C ALA A 303 42.21 -40.87 -17.14
N PRO A 304 40.97 -41.37 -16.92
CA PRO A 304 39.72 -41.27 -17.70
C PRO A 304 38.44 -41.03 -16.82
N ILE A 305 37.57 -40.08 -17.17
CA ILE A 305 36.19 -39.99 -16.63
C ILE A 305 35.21 -40.23 -17.77
N THR A 306 34.98 -41.50 -18.12
CA THR A 306 34.17 -41.89 -19.30
C THR A 306 32.91 -42.68 -18.95
N LYS A 307 32.58 -42.88 -17.66
CA LYS A 307 31.47 -43.77 -17.27
C LYS A 307 30.17 -43.08 -16.85
N PHE A 308 30.21 -41.83 -16.35
CA PHE A 308 29.00 -41.11 -15.91
C PHE A 308 28.32 -40.30 -17.04
N VAL A 309 29.05 -40.00 -18.12
CA VAL A 309 28.57 -39.25 -19.29
C VAL A 309 27.63 -40.07 -20.20
N LYS A 310 27.55 -41.40 -20.00
CA LYS A 310 26.85 -42.30 -20.93
C LYS A 310 25.32 -42.30 -20.77
N MET A 311 24.80 -41.94 -19.59
CA MET A 311 23.35 -41.85 -19.35
C MET A 311 22.78 -40.47 -19.76
N THR A 312 23.59 -39.41 -19.64
CA THR A 312 23.26 -38.04 -20.09
C THR A 312 23.36 -37.87 -21.62
N ARG A 313 24.13 -38.72 -22.31
CA ARG A 313 24.24 -38.72 -23.79
C ARG A 313 22.99 -39.21 -24.53
N LEU A 314 22.06 -39.92 -23.88
CA LEU A 314 20.83 -40.38 -24.56
C LEU A 314 19.85 -39.23 -24.86
N PHE A 315 19.85 -38.16 -24.05
CA PHE A 315 19.07 -36.95 -24.31
C PHE A 315 19.83 -35.91 -25.14
N GLY A 316 21.18 -35.92 -25.11
CA GLY A 316 22.02 -35.00 -25.90
C GLY A 316 22.30 -35.46 -27.33
N SER A 317 21.96 -36.70 -27.72
CA SER A 317 22.16 -37.23 -29.08
C SER A 317 20.91 -37.27 -29.93
N LEU A 318 19.76 -36.82 -29.41
CA LEU A 318 18.55 -36.61 -30.20
C LEU A 318 18.57 -35.16 -30.70
N GLU A 319 18.64 -35.01 -32.03
CA GLU A 319 18.41 -33.74 -32.74
C GLU A 319 17.16 -33.06 -32.15
N ASN A 320 17.26 -31.79 -31.75
CA ASN A 320 16.15 -31.07 -31.10
C ASN A 320 14.88 -31.18 -31.97
N PRO A 321 13.83 -31.90 -31.53
CA PRO A 321 12.65 -32.12 -32.39
C PRO A 321 11.90 -30.81 -32.70
N GLY A 322 12.09 -29.78 -31.88
CA GLY A 322 11.52 -28.44 -32.05
C GLY A 322 12.09 -27.66 -33.23
N ASP A 323 13.31 -27.95 -33.69
CA ASP A 323 13.92 -27.30 -34.87
C ASP A 323 13.25 -27.76 -36.19
N LYS A 324 12.35 -28.76 -36.14
CA LYS A 324 11.61 -29.26 -37.30
C LYS A 324 10.28 -28.55 -37.56
N TRP A 325 9.82 -27.69 -36.64
CA TRP A 325 8.56 -26.94 -36.84
C TRP A 325 8.79 -25.73 -37.73
N SER A 326 7.95 -25.62 -38.76
CA SER A 326 7.88 -24.43 -39.61
C SER A 326 7.48 -23.19 -38.79
N TYR A 327 7.83 -22.01 -39.30
CA TYR A 327 7.49 -20.73 -38.65
C TYR A 327 5.98 -20.56 -38.44
N GLU A 328 5.18 -21.07 -39.39
CA GLU A 328 3.72 -21.05 -39.31
C GLU A 328 3.21 -21.97 -38.19
N GLU A 329 3.77 -23.17 -38.05
CA GLU A 329 3.43 -24.09 -36.95
C GLU A 329 3.80 -23.51 -35.58
N GLN A 330 4.97 -22.88 -35.45
CA GLN A 330 5.38 -22.20 -34.21
C GLN A 330 4.41 -21.08 -33.82
N THR A 331 3.94 -20.32 -34.80
CA THR A 331 2.94 -19.25 -34.61
C THR A 331 1.62 -19.80 -34.10
N TRP A 332 1.14 -20.92 -34.66
CA TRP A 332 -0.08 -21.58 -34.18
C TRP A 332 0.08 -22.17 -32.77
N ILE A 333 1.24 -22.78 -32.47
CA ILE A 333 1.56 -23.29 -31.11
C ILE A 333 1.51 -22.16 -30.09
N HIS A 334 2.13 -21.03 -30.40
CA HIS A 334 2.17 -19.89 -29.49
C HIS A 334 0.79 -19.23 -29.32
N SER A 335 0.04 -19.10 -30.42
CA SER A 335 -1.31 -18.52 -30.42
C SER A 335 -2.36 -19.41 -29.76
N GLY A 336 -2.18 -20.73 -29.78
CA GLY A 336 -3.09 -21.70 -29.14
C GLY A 336 -3.34 -21.41 -27.66
N TYR A 337 -2.31 -20.96 -26.94
CA TYR A 337 -2.42 -20.52 -25.55
C TYR A 337 -3.39 -19.34 -25.39
N TYR A 338 -3.28 -18.32 -26.24
CA TYR A 338 -4.14 -17.14 -26.14
C TYR A 338 -5.59 -17.42 -26.57
N TYR A 339 -5.81 -18.32 -27.53
CA TYR A 339 -7.16 -18.75 -27.89
C TYR A 339 -7.89 -19.48 -26.76
N GLY A 340 -7.18 -20.33 -26.02
CA GLY A 340 -7.73 -20.94 -24.80
C GLY A 340 -8.13 -19.90 -23.76
N SER A 341 -7.27 -18.91 -23.54
CA SER A 341 -7.51 -17.79 -22.62
C SER A 341 -8.73 -16.95 -23.06
N PHE A 342 -8.86 -16.67 -24.35
CA PHE A 342 -10.02 -15.94 -24.90
C PHE A 342 -11.35 -16.65 -24.65
N ILE A 343 -11.42 -17.95 -24.94
CA ILE A 343 -12.65 -18.73 -24.70
C ILE A 343 -12.99 -18.78 -23.21
N SER A 344 -11.98 -18.95 -22.35
CA SER A 344 -12.19 -19.00 -20.90
C SER A 344 -12.78 -17.70 -20.32
N ALA A 345 -12.51 -16.54 -20.95
CA ALA A 345 -13.03 -15.24 -20.51
C ALA A 345 -14.57 -15.18 -20.47
N PHE A 346 -15.25 -15.92 -21.34
CA PHE A 346 -16.72 -16.00 -21.38
C PHE A 346 -17.29 -17.00 -20.38
N LEU A 347 -16.53 -18.07 -20.06
CA LEU A 347 -17.01 -19.20 -19.27
C LEU A 347 -16.67 -19.11 -17.77
N VAL A 348 -15.66 -18.31 -17.41
CA VAL A 348 -15.13 -18.24 -16.04
C VAL A 348 -16.14 -17.70 -15.02
N GLN A 349 -16.98 -16.71 -15.38
CA GLN A 349 -17.88 -16.06 -14.43
C GLN A 349 -18.97 -17.03 -13.90
N PRO A 350 -19.67 -17.81 -14.75
CA PRO A 350 -20.51 -18.92 -14.31
C PRO A 350 -19.79 -19.96 -13.45
N ILE A 351 -18.52 -20.26 -13.77
CA ILE A 351 -17.71 -21.26 -13.05
C ILE A 351 -17.43 -20.79 -11.62
N ILE A 352 -16.94 -19.55 -11.45
CA ILE A 352 -16.60 -18.99 -10.13
C ILE A 352 -17.86 -18.86 -9.26
N THR A 353 -18.99 -18.46 -9.84
CA THR A 353 -20.24 -18.31 -9.08
C THR A 353 -20.80 -19.64 -8.58
N ARG A 354 -20.59 -20.75 -9.31
CA ARG A 354 -21.07 -22.09 -8.92
C ARG A 354 -20.09 -22.87 -8.06
N LEU A 355 -18.81 -22.90 -8.44
CA LEU A 355 -17.78 -23.74 -7.81
C LEU A 355 -16.94 -22.99 -6.75
N GLY A 356 -17.04 -21.67 -6.69
CA GLY A 356 -16.21 -20.82 -5.84
C GLY A 356 -14.86 -20.46 -6.46
N ALA A 357 -14.22 -19.44 -5.90
CA ALA A 357 -12.95 -18.92 -6.39
C ALA A 357 -11.77 -19.87 -6.08
N LYS A 358 -11.81 -20.57 -4.94
CA LYS A 358 -10.76 -21.52 -4.51
C LYS A 358 -10.58 -22.64 -5.51
N VAL A 359 -11.70 -23.29 -5.87
CA VAL A 359 -11.70 -24.42 -6.80
C VAL A 359 -11.26 -23.97 -8.19
N SER A 360 -11.72 -22.80 -8.66
CA SER A 360 -11.31 -22.22 -9.94
C SER A 360 -9.79 -22.08 -10.06
N ILE A 361 -9.14 -21.52 -9.03
CA ILE A 361 -7.68 -21.34 -8.99
C ILE A 361 -6.97 -22.71 -8.94
N ILE A 362 -7.41 -23.63 -8.09
CA ILE A 362 -6.78 -24.96 -7.96
C ILE A 362 -6.85 -25.72 -9.29
N VAL A 363 -8.03 -25.80 -9.90
CA VAL A 363 -8.23 -26.50 -11.17
C VAL A 363 -7.39 -25.87 -12.28
N GLY A 364 -7.38 -24.53 -12.37
CA GLY A 364 -6.51 -23.82 -13.32
C GLY A 364 -5.05 -24.20 -13.12
N VAL A 365 -4.51 -24.03 -11.92
CA VAL A 365 -3.09 -24.29 -11.66
C VAL A 365 -2.72 -25.76 -11.93
N ILE A 366 -3.59 -26.73 -11.60
CA ILE A 366 -3.37 -28.15 -11.92
C ILE A 366 -3.24 -28.36 -13.44
N ILE A 367 -4.17 -27.81 -14.24
CA ILE A 367 -4.13 -27.92 -15.70
C ILE A 367 -2.81 -27.34 -16.25
N CYS A 368 -2.34 -26.22 -15.71
CA CYS A 368 -1.06 -25.61 -16.10
C CYS A 368 0.16 -26.46 -15.70
N ILE A 369 0.17 -27.05 -14.51
CA ILE A 369 1.26 -27.94 -14.06
C ILE A 369 1.35 -29.17 -14.95
N VAL A 370 0.20 -29.82 -15.20
CA VAL A 370 0.11 -31.01 -16.05
C VAL A 370 0.57 -30.68 -17.47
N GLY A 371 0.09 -29.57 -18.05
CA GLY A 371 0.54 -29.13 -19.37
C GLY A 371 2.04 -28.86 -19.43
N THR A 372 2.60 -28.17 -18.43
CA THR A 372 4.02 -27.84 -18.36
C THR A 372 4.91 -29.10 -18.32
N PHE A 373 4.54 -30.13 -17.56
CA PHE A 373 5.29 -31.39 -17.52
C PHE A 373 5.11 -32.24 -18.78
N ILE A 374 3.91 -32.24 -19.38
CA ILE A 374 3.62 -33.06 -20.55
C ILE A 374 4.35 -32.53 -21.79
N ILE A 375 4.47 -31.21 -22.00
CA ILE A 375 5.10 -30.64 -23.22
C ILE A 375 6.48 -31.24 -23.53
N PRO A 376 7.49 -31.20 -22.63
CA PRO A 376 8.80 -31.75 -22.96
C PRO A 376 8.73 -33.25 -23.26
N ILE A 377 7.95 -34.01 -22.48
CA ILE A 377 7.77 -35.45 -22.66
C ILE A 377 7.11 -35.76 -24.02
N GLN A 378 6.07 -35.01 -24.36
CA GLN A 378 5.31 -35.15 -25.61
C GLN A 378 6.17 -34.82 -26.83
N VAL A 379 6.96 -33.74 -26.80
CA VAL A 379 7.84 -33.38 -27.92
C VAL A 379 8.90 -34.45 -28.20
N TYR A 380 9.42 -35.12 -27.16
CA TYR A 380 10.37 -36.22 -27.33
C TYR A 380 9.74 -37.53 -27.80
N LEU A 381 8.56 -37.89 -27.29
CA LEU A 381 7.90 -39.17 -27.61
C LEU A 381 7.09 -39.12 -28.90
N PHE A 382 6.36 -38.02 -29.12
CA PHE A 382 5.41 -37.82 -30.22
C PHE A 382 5.53 -36.39 -30.77
N PRO A 383 6.45 -36.10 -31.71
CA PRO A 383 6.72 -34.76 -32.23
C PRO A 383 5.63 -34.27 -33.20
N SER A 384 4.39 -34.21 -32.74
CA SER A 384 3.23 -33.70 -33.47
C SER A 384 2.84 -32.32 -32.96
N PHE A 385 2.80 -31.35 -33.86
CA PHE A 385 2.47 -29.96 -33.50
C PHE A 385 1.00 -29.81 -33.02
N TYR A 386 0.08 -30.63 -33.54
CA TYR A 386 -1.34 -30.60 -33.16
C TYR A 386 -1.53 -30.89 -31.66
N PHE A 387 -0.82 -31.89 -31.12
CA PHE A 387 -0.87 -32.20 -29.69
C PHE A 387 -0.31 -31.04 -28.85
N THR A 388 0.78 -30.41 -29.29
CA THR A 388 1.35 -29.23 -28.62
C THR A 388 0.35 -28.08 -28.57
N ILE A 389 -0.36 -27.80 -29.67
CA ILE A 389 -1.41 -26.77 -29.72
C ILE A 389 -2.54 -27.11 -28.74
N THR A 390 -3.02 -28.35 -28.71
CA THR A 390 -4.09 -28.77 -27.80
C THR A 390 -3.69 -28.59 -26.33
N ILE A 391 -2.47 -28.98 -25.96
CA ILE A 391 -1.96 -28.78 -24.58
C ILE A 391 -1.87 -27.28 -24.27
N ARG A 392 -1.32 -26.47 -25.18
CA ARG A 392 -1.22 -25.01 -25.01
C ARG A 392 -2.59 -24.37 -24.87
N PHE A 393 -3.58 -24.81 -25.63
CA PHE A 393 -4.96 -24.35 -25.52
C PHE A 393 -5.53 -24.57 -24.11
N PHE A 394 -5.36 -25.76 -23.52
CA PHE A 394 -5.82 -26.01 -22.15
C PHE A 394 -5.04 -25.21 -21.10
N MET A 395 -3.74 -25.00 -21.28
CA MET A 395 -2.96 -24.10 -20.42
C MET A 395 -3.46 -22.66 -20.51
N GLY A 396 -3.82 -22.21 -21.71
CA GLY A 396 -4.47 -20.92 -21.94
C GLY A 396 -5.81 -20.80 -21.23
N PHE A 397 -6.66 -21.82 -21.37
CA PHE A 397 -7.96 -21.89 -20.71
C PHE A 397 -7.83 -21.81 -19.19
N SER A 398 -6.81 -22.47 -18.64
CA SER A 398 -6.46 -22.40 -17.23
C SER A 398 -6.12 -20.98 -16.77
N GLN A 399 -5.32 -20.22 -17.54
CA GLN A 399 -4.94 -18.85 -17.16
C GLN A 399 -6.18 -17.99 -16.89
N GLY A 400 -7.21 -18.09 -17.72
CA GLY A 400 -8.44 -17.33 -17.54
C GLY A 400 -9.32 -17.80 -16.39
N LEU A 401 -9.05 -18.95 -15.75
CA LEU A 401 -9.68 -19.34 -14.48
C LEU A 401 -8.99 -18.71 -13.26
N VAL A 402 -7.68 -18.48 -13.34
CA VAL A 402 -6.85 -18.03 -12.21
C VAL A 402 -7.03 -16.54 -11.93
N ILE A 403 -6.91 -15.68 -12.95
CA ILE A 403 -6.93 -14.22 -12.76
C ILE A 403 -8.28 -13.73 -12.19
N PRO A 404 -9.45 -14.08 -12.77
CA PRO A 404 -10.75 -13.67 -12.23
C PRO A 404 -11.05 -14.34 -10.88
N GLY A 405 -10.56 -15.57 -10.66
CA GLY A 405 -10.66 -16.26 -9.38
C GLY A 405 -9.94 -15.50 -8.27
N ALA A 406 -8.71 -15.06 -8.53
CA ALA A 406 -7.93 -14.26 -7.59
C ALA A 406 -8.57 -12.88 -7.33
N ALA A 407 -9.12 -12.24 -8.36
CA ALA A 407 -9.86 -10.98 -8.20
C ALA A 407 -11.11 -11.16 -7.32
N SER A 408 -11.83 -12.28 -7.48
CA SER A 408 -12.96 -12.64 -6.61
C SER A 408 -12.50 -12.85 -5.16
N TYR A 409 -11.33 -13.46 -4.94
CA TYR A 409 -10.72 -13.61 -3.62
C TYR A 409 -10.45 -12.26 -2.94
N VAL A 410 -9.75 -11.37 -3.64
CA VAL A 410 -9.48 -10.01 -3.15
C VAL A 410 -10.77 -9.29 -2.78
N SER A 411 -11.85 -9.54 -3.55
CA SER A 411 -13.14 -8.93 -3.30
C SER A 411 -13.86 -9.35 -2.02
N LYS A 412 -13.59 -10.58 -1.54
CA LYS A 412 -14.22 -11.16 -0.35
C LYS A 412 -13.39 -10.98 0.92
N TRP A 413 -12.07 -10.90 0.77
CA TRP A 413 -11.11 -10.90 1.89
C TRP A 413 -10.65 -9.51 2.32
N PHE A 414 -10.81 -8.48 1.48
CA PHE A 414 -10.36 -7.12 1.80
C PHE A 414 -11.54 -6.13 1.88
N PRO A 415 -11.51 -5.18 2.84
CA PRO A 415 -12.48 -4.09 2.91
C PRO A 415 -12.32 -3.14 1.72
N ILE A 416 -13.36 -2.35 1.42
CA ILE A 416 -13.44 -1.48 0.21
C ILE A 416 -12.24 -0.52 0.14
N GLN A 417 -11.80 0.01 1.28
CA GLN A 417 -10.70 0.95 1.40
C GLN A 417 -9.33 0.35 1.02
N GLU A 418 -9.14 -0.95 1.25
CA GLU A 418 -7.86 -1.65 1.04
C GLU A 418 -7.82 -2.49 -0.25
N LYS A 419 -8.98 -2.66 -0.87
CA LYS A 419 -9.19 -3.54 -2.03
C LYS A 419 -8.38 -3.13 -3.26
N SER A 420 -8.20 -1.83 -3.50
CA SER A 420 -7.38 -1.30 -4.59
C SER A 420 -5.90 -1.64 -4.38
N THR A 421 -5.39 -1.49 -3.16
CA THR A 421 -4.02 -1.84 -2.78
C THR A 421 -3.76 -3.33 -2.92
N ALA A 422 -4.67 -4.17 -2.42
CA ALA A 422 -4.56 -5.62 -2.56
C ALA A 422 -4.54 -6.06 -4.04
N MET A 423 -5.40 -5.46 -4.87
CA MET A 423 -5.40 -5.70 -6.32
C MET A 423 -4.11 -5.21 -7.00
N ALA A 424 -3.57 -4.06 -6.58
CA ALA A 424 -2.32 -3.52 -7.10
C ALA A 424 -1.14 -4.45 -6.79
N ILE A 425 -1.05 -4.99 -5.57
CA ILE A 425 -0.04 -5.98 -5.17
C ILE A 425 -0.18 -7.26 -6.01
N PHE A 426 -1.40 -7.79 -6.10
CA PHE A 426 -1.67 -9.00 -6.90
C PHE A 426 -1.25 -8.83 -8.37
N THR A 427 -1.68 -7.74 -9.01
CA THR A 427 -1.38 -7.51 -10.44
C THR A 427 0.10 -7.24 -10.71
N SER A 428 0.84 -6.68 -9.75
CA SER A 428 2.29 -6.44 -9.88
C SER A 428 3.10 -7.73 -9.90
N GLY A 429 2.55 -8.84 -9.40
CA GLY A 429 3.17 -10.17 -9.53
C GLY A 429 3.38 -10.60 -10.99
N ASN A 430 2.57 -10.10 -11.94
CA ASN A 430 2.72 -10.42 -13.36
C ASN A 430 4.03 -9.88 -13.94
N GLN A 431 4.39 -8.61 -13.67
CA GLN A 431 5.65 -8.03 -14.16
C GLN A 431 6.87 -8.72 -13.55
N ILE A 432 6.81 -9.01 -12.24
CA ILE A 432 7.89 -9.72 -11.52
C ILE A 432 8.07 -11.12 -12.12
N GLY A 433 6.98 -11.86 -12.31
CA GLY A 433 6.99 -13.18 -12.89
C GLY A 433 7.62 -13.19 -14.29
N ILE A 434 7.21 -12.28 -15.17
CA ILE A 434 7.77 -12.15 -16.52
C ILE A 434 9.27 -11.85 -16.47
N ALA A 435 9.69 -10.84 -15.71
CA ALA A 435 11.09 -10.42 -15.63
C ALA A 435 12.00 -11.55 -15.10
N ILE A 436 11.61 -12.20 -14.00
CA ILE A 436 12.36 -13.34 -13.44
C ILE A 436 12.35 -14.49 -14.44
N SER A 437 11.21 -14.80 -15.05
CA SER A 437 11.10 -15.93 -15.98
C SER A 437 11.98 -15.75 -17.22
N MET A 438 12.13 -14.54 -17.74
CA MET A 438 12.99 -14.28 -18.92
C MET A 438 14.48 -14.54 -18.61
N ILE A 439 14.96 -14.13 -17.42
CA ILE A 439 16.35 -14.35 -16.99
C ILE A 439 16.60 -15.81 -16.61
N VAL A 440 15.68 -16.40 -15.86
CA VAL A 440 15.80 -17.79 -15.41
C VAL A 440 15.74 -18.72 -16.63
N THR A 441 14.74 -18.57 -17.49
CA THR A 441 14.60 -19.45 -18.68
C THR A 441 15.82 -19.35 -19.59
N SER A 442 16.36 -18.15 -19.85
CA SER A 442 17.55 -18.01 -20.69
C SER A 442 18.78 -18.70 -20.09
N THR A 443 18.96 -18.62 -18.77
CA THR A 443 20.06 -19.27 -18.06
C THR A 443 19.94 -20.78 -18.11
N PHE A 444 18.75 -21.33 -17.85
CA PHE A 444 18.51 -22.77 -17.89
C PHE A 444 18.65 -23.34 -19.30
N CYS A 445 18.20 -22.61 -20.33
CA CYS A 445 18.42 -23.01 -21.73
C CYS A 445 19.90 -23.03 -22.13
N SER A 446 20.78 -22.29 -21.44
CA SER A 446 22.23 -22.31 -21.70
C SER A 446 22.98 -23.49 -21.06
N LEU A 447 22.33 -24.22 -20.15
CA LEU A 447 22.92 -25.39 -19.49
C LEU A 447 22.87 -26.62 -20.41
N THR A 448 23.89 -27.46 -20.37
CA THR A 448 23.98 -28.70 -21.18
C THR A 448 23.23 -29.89 -20.57
N LEU A 449 22.72 -29.75 -19.34
CA LEU A 449 21.97 -30.80 -18.65
C LEU A 449 20.59 -31.00 -19.31
N LEU A 450 20.21 -32.25 -19.61
CA LEU A 450 18.93 -32.63 -20.24
C LEU A 450 18.59 -31.90 -21.58
N GLY A 451 19.60 -31.42 -22.33
CA GLY A 451 19.35 -30.67 -23.57
C GLY A 451 18.92 -29.20 -23.35
N GLY A 452 19.08 -28.68 -22.12
CA GLY A 452 18.89 -27.27 -21.77
C GLY A 452 17.43 -26.87 -21.60
N TRP A 453 16.66 -26.80 -22.69
CA TRP A 453 15.30 -26.24 -22.68
C TRP A 453 14.28 -27.00 -21.81
N PRO A 454 14.29 -28.36 -21.67
CA PRO A 454 13.29 -29.08 -20.86
C PRO A 454 13.39 -28.76 -19.37
N LEU A 455 14.58 -28.36 -18.89
CA LEU A 455 14.79 -28.02 -17.48
C LEU A 455 13.90 -26.88 -17.02
N SER A 456 13.67 -25.89 -17.89
CA SER A 456 12.80 -24.75 -17.57
C SER A 456 11.37 -25.19 -17.28
N PHE A 457 10.84 -26.15 -18.03
CA PHE A 457 9.52 -26.73 -17.82
C PHE A 457 9.44 -27.49 -16.49
N PHE A 458 10.43 -28.34 -16.19
CA PHE A 458 10.46 -29.06 -14.91
C PHE A 458 10.54 -28.11 -13.70
N LEU A 459 11.28 -27.00 -13.82
CA LEU A 459 11.36 -25.98 -12.78
C LEU A 459 10.00 -25.30 -12.53
N TYR A 460 9.33 -24.80 -13.58
CA TYR A 460 8.03 -24.13 -13.40
C TYR A 460 6.93 -25.11 -12.94
N GLY A 461 6.97 -26.35 -13.42
CA GLY A 461 6.06 -27.41 -12.97
C GLY A 461 6.21 -27.70 -11.47
N THR A 462 7.44 -27.84 -11.00
CA THR A 462 7.71 -28.10 -9.56
C THR A 462 7.36 -26.91 -8.67
N LEU A 463 7.62 -25.68 -9.11
CA LEU A 463 7.17 -24.47 -8.40
C LEU A 463 5.65 -24.38 -8.30
N GLY A 464 4.93 -24.76 -9.36
CA GLY A 464 3.46 -24.85 -9.34
C GLY A 464 2.95 -25.90 -8.33
N VAL A 465 3.59 -27.07 -8.25
CA VAL A 465 3.25 -28.11 -7.27
C VAL A 465 3.49 -27.61 -5.85
N LEU A 466 4.62 -26.96 -5.59
CA LEU A 466 4.93 -26.34 -4.30
C LEU A 466 3.86 -25.29 -3.92
N PHE A 467 3.45 -24.45 -4.87
CA PHE A 467 2.39 -23.48 -4.64
C PHE A 467 1.08 -24.16 -4.23
N LEU A 468 0.63 -25.20 -4.94
CA LEU A 468 -0.59 -25.91 -4.57
C LEU A 468 -0.49 -26.61 -3.21
N PHE A 469 0.67 -27.19 -2.89
CA PHE A 469 0.92 -27.81 -1.59
C PHE A 469 0.79 -26.81 -0.44
N LEU A 470 1.21 -25.56 -0.64
CA LEU A 470 1.07 -24.48 0.34
C LEU A 470 -0.33 -23.85 0.33
N TRP A 471 -0.95 -23.72 -0.85
CA TRP A 471 -2.21 -23.01 -1.07
C TRP A 471 -3.43 -23.80 -0.60
N ILE A 472 -3.54 -25.08 -0.97
CA ILE A 472 -4.71 -25.93 -0.64
C ILE A 472 -5.02 -25.95 0.87
N PRO A 473 -4.05 -26.17 1.78
CA PRO A 473 -4.33 -26.21 3.22
C PRO A 473 -4.57 -24.84 3.85
N ARG A 474 -4.08 -23.74 3.25
CA ARG A 474 -4.18 -22.38 3.83
C ARG A 474 -5.36 -21.56 3.30
N ALA A 475 -5.71 -21.74 2.03
CA ALA A 475 -6.73 -20.93 1.38
C ALA A 475 -8.13 -21.36 1.82
N SER A 476 -8.97 -20.40 2.24
CA SER A 476 -10.39 -20.63 2.55
C SER A 476 -11.28 -19.80 1.62
N GLU A 477 -12.44 -20.30 1.20
CA GLU A 477 -13.28 -19.60 0.21
C GLU A 477 -13.87 -18.31 0.79
N ARG A 478 -14.32 -18.34 2.04
CA ARG A 478 -14.85 -17.18 2.76
C ARG A 478 -14.02 -16.93 4.02
N PRO A 479 -13.91 -15.67 4.48
CA PRO A 479 -13.24 -15.37 5.74
C PRO A 479 -13.81 -16.13 6.94
N ASN A 480 -15.12 -16.37 6.99
CA ASN A 480 -15.77 -17.12 8.06
C ASN A 480 -15.33 -18.59 8.16
N ASP A 481 -14.92 -19.17 7.04
CA ASP A 481 -14.60 -20.62 6.95
C ASP A 481 -13.12 -20.87 7.26
N SER A 482 -12.34 -19.81 7.52
CA SER A 482 -10.91 -19.87 7.78
C SER A 482 -10.60 -20.25 9.22
N SER A 483 -9.72 -21.23 9.42
CA SER A 483 -9.20 -21.60 10.74
C SER A 483 -8.07 -20.68 11.24
N PHE A 484 -7.48 -19.87 10.36
CA PHE A 484 -6.31 -19.02 10.66
C PHE A 484 -6.68 -17.56 10.95
N ILE A 485 -7.95 -17.17 10.78
CA ILE A 485 -8.39 -15.78 10.94
C ILE A 485 -8.64 -15.44 12.41
N THR A 486 -8.25 -14.24 12.83
CA THR A 486 -8.56 -13.75 14.18
C THR A 486 -9.96 -13.13 14.25
N ALA A 487 -10.62 -13.18 15.42
CA ALA A 487 -11.94 -12.57 15.61
C ALA A 487 -11.94 -11.05 15.35
N ILE A 488 -10.81 -10.38 15.65
CA ILE A 488 -10.61 -8.94 15.41
C ILE A 488 -10.55 -8.66 13.91
N GLU A 489 -9.76 -9.44 13.17
CA GLU A 489 -9.65 -9.32 11.71
C GLU A 489 -10.99 -9.61 11.03
N LEU A 490 -11.70 -10.65 11.46
CA LEU A 490 -13.03 -10.96 10.92
C LEU A 490 -14.02 -9.82 11.17
N ALA A 491 -13.96 -9.16 12.34
CA ALA A 491 -14.78 -7.99 12.64
C ALA A 491 -14.39 -6.77 11.79
N HIS A 492 -13.09 -6.60 11.49
CA HIS A 492 -12.60 -5.56 10.58
C HIS A 492 -13.10 -5.76 9.15
N ILE A 493 -12.97 -6.98 8.60
CA ILE A 493 -13.44 -7.33 7.25
C ILE A 493 -14.97 -7.19 7.13
N LYS A 494 -15.72 -7.58 8.16
CA LYS A 494 -17.19 -7.43 8.19
C LYS A 494 -17.61 -5.96 8.30
N GLY A 495 -16.80 -5.12 8.95
CA GLY A 495 -17.09 -3.71 9.23
C GLY A 495 -18.22 -3.52 10.26
N LYS A 496 -18.22 -2.40 10.99
CA LYS A 496 -19.26 -2.05 11.99
C LYS A 496 -20.62 -1.65 11.38
N ASN A 497 -20.74 -1.50 10.06
CA ASN A 497 -21.93 -0.94 9.40
C ASN A 497 -22.72 -1.97 8.58
N ASN A 498 -23.23 -3.01 9.25
CA ASN A 498 -24.16 -3.95 8.61
C ASN A 498 -25.60 -3.40 8.46
N LYS A 499 -25.89 -2.18 8.91
CA LYS A 499 -27.22 -1.54 8.72
C LYS A 499 -27.41 -0.84 7.36
N PHE A 500 -26.33 -0.53 6.63
CA PHE A 500 -26.41 0.11 5.31
C PHE A 500 -26.29 -0.85 4.12
N ARG A 501 -26.04 -2.15 4.36
CA ARG A 501 -25.91 -3.17 3.30
C ARG A 501 -27.24 -3.70 2.75
N SER A 502 -28.37 -3.17 3.20
CA SER A 502 -29.70 -3.46 2.63
C SER A 502 -30.24 -2.33 1.75
N ALA A 503 -29.38 -1.44 1.25
CA ALA A 503 -29.70 -0.71 0.03
C ALA A 503 -29.65 -1.75 -1.12
N THR A 504 -30.83 -2.27 -1.46
CA THR A 504 -31.11 -3.11 -2.62
C THR A 504 -30.18 -2.80 -3.78
N ILE A 505 -29.37 -3.79 -4.16
CA ILE A 505 -28.72 -3.82 -5.48
C ILE A 505 -29.81 -3.48 -6.51
N PRO A 506 -29.62 -2.47 -7.38
CA PRO A 506 -30.64 -2.11 -8.36
C PRO A 506 -31.11 -3.35 -9.11
N SER A 507 -32.42 -3.55 -9.20
CA SER A 507 -33.03 -4.84 -9.56
C SER A 507 -32.74 -5.30 -11.00
N LYS A 508 -32.20 -4.42 -11.86
CA LYS A 508 -31.76 -4.76 -13.22
C LYS A 508 -30.52 -3.95 -13.61
N VAL A 509 -29.52 -4.65 -14.16
CA VAL A 509 -28.37 -4.04 -14.83
C VAL A 509 -28.84 -3.43 -16.15
N PRO A 510 -28.56 -2.14 -16.43
CA PRO A 510 -28.95 -1.50 -17.69
C PRO A 510 -27.99 -1.91 -18.82
N TRP A 511 -28.07 -3.15 -19.28
CA TRP A 511 -27.12 -3.78 -20.23
C TRP A 511 -26.86 -2.94 -21.49
N ALA A 512 -27.92 -2.41 -22.12
CA ALA A 512 -27.77 -1.61 -23.34
C ALA A 512 -27.00 -0.30 -23.07
N GLN A 513 -27.33 0.42 -22.00
CA GLN A 513 -26.68 1.68 -21.65
C GLN A 513 -25.23 1.47 -21.20
N LEU A 514 -24.94 0.34 -20.53
CA LEU A 514 -23.59 -0.02 -20.11
C LEU A 514 -22.71 -0.36 -21.33
N TYR A 515 -23.16 -1.23 -22.22
CA TYR A 515 -22.36 -1.68 -23.36
C TYR A 515 -22.21 -0.63 -24.47
N LEU A 516 -23.20 0.24 -24.67
CA LEU A 516 -23.17 1.30 -25.68
C LEU A 516 -22.60 2.62 -25.15
N SER A 517 -22.26 2.72 -23.86
CA SER A 517 -21.68 3.94 -23.29
C SER A 517 -20.33 4.26 -23.96
N PRO A 518 -20.15 5.44 -24.55
CA PRO A 518 -18.88 5.83 -25.18
C PRO A 518 -17.68 5.80 -24.20
N CYS A 519 -17.92 6.14 -22.94
CA CYS A 519 -16.91 6.08 -21.89
C CYS A 519 -16.47 4.63 -21.63
N VAL A 520 -17.43 3.69 -21.50
CA VAL A 520 -17.13 2.26 -21.30
C VAL A 520 -16.43 1.65 -22.51
N ILE A 521 -16.83 2.01 -23.72
CA ILE A 521 -16.15 1.59 -24.95
C ILE A 521 -14.70 2.12 -24.98
N SER A 522 -14.47 3.36 -24.56
CA SER A 522 -13.13 3.93 -24.50
C SER A 522 -12.21 3.18 -23.52
N ILE A 523 -12.75 2.77 -22.37
CA ILE A 523 -12.06 1.90 -21.40
C ILE A 523 -11.70 0.55 -22.04
N CYS A 524 -12.63 -0.06 -22.77
CA CYS A 524 -12.41 -1.35 -23.44
C CYS A 524 -11.33 -1.26 -24.52
N LEU A 525 -11.29 -0.16 -25.29
CA LEU A 525 -10.27 0.09 -26.31
C LEU A 525 -8.88 0.31 -25.69
N CYS A 526 -8.77 1.03 -24.57
CA CYS A 526 -7.50 1.15 -23.85
C CYS A 526 -7.05 -0.20 -23.25
N SER A 527 -7.98 -0.99 -22.72
CA SER A 527 -7.73 -2.37 -22.25
C SER A 527 -7.21 -3.28 -23.38
N PHE A 528 -7.81 -3.15 -24.58
CA PHE A 528 -7.32 -3.80 -25.80
C PHE A 528 -5.89 -3.37 -26.12
N CYS A 529 -5.62 -2.07 -26.19
CA CYS A 529 -4.29 -1.54 -26.52
C CYS A 529 -3.21 -2.01 -25.54
N GLN A 530 -3.46 -1.90 -24.23
CA GLN A 530 -2.50 -2.32 -23.21
C GLN A 530 -2.21 -3.83 -23.35
N SER A 531 -3.25 -4.64 -23.51
CA SER A 531 -3.09 -6.10 -23.60
C SER A 531 -2.42 -6.51 -24.91
N PHE A 532 -2.70 -5.83 -26.01
CA PHE A 532 -2.04 -6.03 -27.30
C PHE A 532 -0.53 -5.82 -27.17
N ILE A 533 -0.11 -4.63 -26.71
CA ILE A 533 1.29 -4.25 -26.57
C ILE A 533 2.00 -5.17 -25.57
N MET A 534 1.41 -5.40 -24.39
CA MET A 534 1.98 -6.31 -23.39
C MET A 534 2.22 -7.71 -23.93
N THR A 535 1.25 -8.25 -24.67
CA THR A 535 1.34 -9.60 -25.23
C THR A 535 2.37 -9.66 -26.35
N SER A 536 2.42 -8.66 -27.24
CA SER A 536 3.42 -8.56 -28.31
C SER A 536 4.84 -8.61 -27.76
N PHE A 537 5.16 -7.76 -26.78
CA PHE A 537 6.50 -7.72 -26.22
C PHE A 537 6.82 -8.94 -25.34
N THR A 538 5.86 -9.46 -24.57
CA THR A 538 6.13 -10.67 -23.75
C THR A 538 6.42 -11.88 -24.63
N SER A 539 5.75 -11.99 -25.77
CA SER A 539 5.81 -13.15 -26.67
C SER A 539 7.01 -13.11 -27.62
N TYR A 540 7.24 -11.95 -28.26
CA TYR A 540 8.06 -11.85 -29.45
C TYR A 540 9.29 -10.94 -29.27
N LEU A 541 9.44 -10.27 -28.12
CA LEU A 541 10.63 -9.44 -27.86
C LEU A 541 11.93 -10.26 -27.87
N PRO A 542 12.01 -11.46 -27.25
CA PRO A 542 13.23 -12.25 -27.33
C PRO A 542 13.56 -12.65 -28.77
N GLN A 543 12.53 -12.96 -29.56
CA GLN A 543 12.70 -13.31 -30.97
C GLN A 543 13.19 -12.12 -31.81
N TYR A 544 12.69 -10.91 -31.54
CA TYR A 544 13.18 -9.69 -32.19
C TYR A 544 14.67 -9.44 -31.91
N TYR A 545 15.10 -9.57 -30.65
CA TYR A 545 16.51 -9.41 -30.28
C TYR A 545 17.40 -10.51 -30.89
N GLN A 546 16.88 -11.72 -31.03
CA GLN A 546 17.59 -12.79 -31.71
C GLN A 546 17.69 -12.57 -33.22
N SER A 547 16.59 -12.22 -33.91
CA SER A 547 16.57 -12.14 -35.38
C SER A 547 17.20 -10.85 -35.93
N VAL A 548 17.03 -9.72 -35.23
CA VAL A 548 17.51 -8.41 -35.70
C VAL A 548 18.89 -8.06 -35.13
N PHE A 549 19.11 -8.31 -33.84
CA PHE A 549 20.35 -7.95 -33.15
C PHE A 549 21.33 -9.11 -33.00
N ASN A 550 20.95 -10.34 -33.38
CA ASN A 550 21.77 -11.54 -33.26
C ASN A 550 22.34 -11.74 -31.84
N MET A 551 21.55 -11.36 -30.81
CA MET A 551 21.99 -11.49 -29.42
C MET A 551 22.06 -12.96 -29.00
N ASP A 552 23.07 -13.29 -28.18
CA ASP A 552 23.16 -14.59 -27.52
C ASP A 552 22.00 -14.79 -26.53
N ILE A 553 21.67 -16.05 -26.24
CA ILE A 553 20.52 -16.43 -25.41
C ILE A 553 20.57 -15.74 -24.03
N ARG A 554 21.76 -15.63 -23.42
CA ARG A 554 21.93 -15.07 -22.07
C ARG A 554 21.72 -13.56 -22.06
N SER A 555 22.39 -12.82 -22.95
CA SER A 555 22.19 -11.37 -23.09
C SER A 555 20.74 -11.04 -23.47
N ASN A 556 20.15 -11.81 -24.37
CA ASN A 556 18.76 -11.65 -24.79
C ASN A 556 17.78 -11.77 -23.62
N GLY A 557 17.95 -12.78 -22.75
CA GLY A 557 17.10 -12.92 -21.56
C GLY A 557 17.19 -11.73 -20.59
N ILE A 558 18.38 -11.13 -20.43
CA ILE A 558 18.57 -9.94 -19.59
C ILE A 558 17.91 -8.72 -20.23
N TRP A 559 18.19 -8.43 -21.50
CA TRP A 559 17.61 -7.29 -22.20
C TRP A 559 16.10 -7.38 -22.34
N SER A 560 15.55 -8.57 -22.51
CA SER A 560 14.11 -8.80 -22.57
C SER A 560 13.41 -8.56 -21.23
N ALA A 561 14.09 -8.75 -20.09
CA ALA A 561 13.52 -8.54 -18.76
C ALA A 561 13.43 -7.06 -18.34
N ILE A 562 14.38 -6.22 -18.78
CA ILE A 562 14.51 -4.81 -18.37
C ILE A 562 13.21 -3.99 -18.60
N PRO A 563 12.53 -4.04 -19.75
CA PRO A 563 11.31 -3.26 -19.98
C PRO A 563 10.21 -3.52 -18.95
N PHE A 564 10.07 -4.77 -18.49
CA PHE A 564 9.06 -5.15 -17.50
C PHE A 564 9.41 -4.71 -16.08
N VAL A 565 10.72 -4.70 -15.73
CA VAL A 565 11.21 -4.14 -14.47
C VAL A 565 10.99 -2.63 -14.41
N VAL A 566 11.30 -1.93 -15.51
CA VAL A 566 11.05 -0.49 -15.62
C VAL A 566 9.55 -0.20 -15.57
N GLN A 567 8.72 -0.94 -16.30
CA GLN A 567 7.26 -0.80 -16.23
C GLN A 567 6.72 -0.95 -14.81
N MET A 568 7.20 -1.92 -14.04
CA MET A 568 6.80 -2.09 -12.64
C MET A 568 7.18 -0.88 -11.81
N SER A 569 8.41 -0.39 -11.96
CA SER A 569 8.92 0.76 -11.20
C SER A 569 8.13 2.03 -11.52
N THR A 570 7.90 2.32 -12.81
CA THR A 570 7.14 3.49 -13.25
C THR A 570 5.66 3.39 -12.90
N LYS A 571 5.08 2.18 -12.82
CA LYS A 571 3.69 1.95 -12.37
C LYS A 571 3.45 2.52 -10.96
N PHE A 572 4.35 2.25 -10.02
CA PHE A 572 4.24 2.79 -8.66
C PHE A 572 4.42 4.31 -8.63
N VAL A 573 5.34 4.85 -9.41
CA VAL A 573 5.56 6.30 -9.53
C VAL A 573 4.31 6.99 -10.10
N CYS A 574 3.73 6.48 -11.18
CA CYS A 574 2.51 7.01 -11.77
C CYS A 574 1.31 6.95 -10.80
N ALA A 575 1.16 5.85 -10.05
CA ALA A 575 0.13 5.73 -9.03
C ALA A 575 0.31 6.78 -7.91
N TRP A 576 1.53 6.93 -7.40
CA TRP A 576 1.86 7.91 -6.37
C TRP A 576 1.62 9.36 -6.82
N ILE A 577 2.01 9.71 -8.06
CA ILE A 577 1.72 11.03 -8.65
C ILE A 577 0.21 11.25 -8.74
N ALA A 578 -0.54 10.25 -9.22
CA ALA A 578 -1.99 10.36 -9.36
C ALA A 578 -2.68 10.57 -8.00
N ASP A 579 -2.26 9.85 -6.97
CA ASP A 579 -2.83 10.00 -5.63
C ASP A 579 -2.44 11.34 -4.99
N SER A 580 -1.20 11.80 -5.17
CA SER A 580 -0.76 13.13 -4.73
C SER A 580 -1.55 14.27 -5.40
N LEU A 581 -1.93 14.11 -6.66
CA LEU A 581 -2.77 15.09 -7.37
C LEU A 581 -4.23 15.07 -6.88
N LYS A 582 -4.76 13.90 -6.49
CA LYS A 582 -6.09 13.79 -5.87
C LYS A 582 -6.13 14.48 -4.51
N GLU A 583 -5.08 14.34 -3.69
CA GLU A 583 -4.95 15.03 -2.40
C GLU A 583 -4.96 16.55 -2.57
N ARG A 584 -4.48 17.06 -3.70
CA ARG A 584 -4.54 18.48 -4.08
C ARG A 584 -5.87 18.90 -4.72
N HIS A 585 -6.91 18.08 -4.61
CA HIS A 585 -8.25 18.32 -5.15
C HIS A 585 -8.33 18.51 -6.68
N VAL A 586 -7.38 17.96 -7.44
CA VAL A 586 -7.48 17.95 -8.91
C VAL A 586 -8.57 16.95 -9.34
N SER A 587 -9.39 17.33 -10.32
CA SER A 587 -10.48 16.49 -10.83
C SER A 587 -9.97 15.11 -11.29
N ALA A 588 -10.61 14.04 -10.81
CA ALA A 588 -10.26 12.67 -11.16
C ALA A 588 -10.28 12.43 -12.68
N SER A 589 -11.25 13.03 -13.39
CA SER A 589 -11.36 12.90 -14.84
C SER A 589 -10.16 13.52 -15.57
N LEU A 590 -9.67 14.65 -15.08
CA LEU A 590 -8.48 15.30 -15.64
C LEU A 590 -7.24 14.43 -15.45
N ILE A 591 -7.04 13.90 -14.24
CA ILE A 591 -5.92 13.00 -13.92
C ILE A 591 -5.96 11.78 -14.85
N THR A 592 -7.11 11.14 -14.99
CA THR A 592 -7.22 9.94 -15.85
C THR A 592 -6.97 10.25 -17.33
N LYS A 593 -7.43 11.40 -17.83
CA LYS A 593 -7.20 11.80 -19.23
C LYS A 593 -5.72 12.08 -19.49
N ILE A 594 -5.07 12.85 -18.61
CA ILE A 594 -3.64 13.15 -18.73
C ILE A 594 -2.81 11.87 -18.66
N ALA A 595 -3.06 11.02 -17.66
CA ALA A 595 -2.35 9.76 -17.51
C ALA A 595 -2.53 8.83 -18.72
N ASN A 596 -3.75 8.75 -19.27
CA ASN A 596 -4.01 7.95 -20.46
C ASN A 596 -3.33 8.53 -21.71
N SER A 597 -3.32 9.86 -21.87
CA SER A 597 -2.61 10.53 -22.97
C SER A 597 -1.10 10.34 -22.87
N ILE A 598 -0.51 10.40 -21.67
CA ILE A 598 0.91 10.08 -21.44
C ILE A 598 1.20 8.64 -21.84
N ALA A 599 0.34 7.70 -21.42
CA ALA A 599 0.51 6.29 -21.77
C ALA A 599 0.47 6.08 -23.28
N SER A 600 -0.58 6.56 -23.94
CA SER A 600 -0.84 6.27 -25.35
C SER A 600 0.06 7.05 -26.30
N VAL A 601 0.20 8.37 -26.10
CA VAL A 601 1.00 9.24 -26.97
C VAL A 601 2.48 9.04 -26.69
N GLY A 602 2.86 8.93 -25.41
CA GLY A 602 4.24 8.65 -25.00
C GLY A 602 4.73 7.32 -25.58
N SER A 603 3.96 6.23 -25.45
CA SER A 603 4.35 4.96 -26.07
C SER A 603 4.37 5.02 -27.60
N ALA A 604 3.42 5.70 -28.24
CA ALA A 604 3.42 5.82 -29.70
C ALA A 604 4.63 6.59 -30.23
N VAL A 605 5.01 7.71 -29.60
CA VAL A 605 6.19 8.49 -29.99
C VAL A 605 7.45 7.65 -29.85
N CYS A 606 7.62 6.91 -28.74
CA CYS A 606 8.75 6.00 -28.58
C CYS A 606 8.78 4.91 -29.65
N ILE A 607 7.62 4.33 -30.01
CA ILE A 607 7.55 3.32 -31.07
C ILE A 607 7.91 3.92 -32.45
N LEU A 608 7.51 5.16 -32.74
CA LEU A 608 7.93 5.83 -33.98
C LEU A 608 9.46 6.06 -34.03
N PHE A 609 10.09 6.36 -32.89
CA PHE A 609 11.55 6.42 -32.83
C PHE A 609 12.20 5.04 -33.01
N ILE A 610 11.59 3.95 -32.52
CA ILE A 610 12.03 2.58 -32.83
C ILE A 610 12.07 2.37 -34.35
N LEU A 611 11.01 2.77 -35.07
CA LEU A 611 10.97 2.64 -36.53
C LEU A 611 12.13 3.37 -37.22
N TRP A 612 12.44 4.57 -36.76
CA TRP A 612 13.53 5.38 -37.33
C TRP A 612 14.88 4.69 -37.17
N PHE A 613 15.20 4.21 -35.96
CA PHE A 613 16.50 3.64 -35.63
C PHE A 613 16.65 2.16 -35.97
N SER A 614 15.56 1.44 -36.27
CA SER A 614 15.56 0.01 -36.55
C SER A 614 16.43 -0.37 -37.76
N ARG A 615 16.47 0.49 -38.79
CA ARG A 615 17.27 0.24 -40.01
C ARG A 615 18.77 0.16 -39.76
N GLU A 616 19.27 0.94 -38.80
CA GLU A 616 20.70 1.02 -38.48
C GLU A 616 21.12 0.04 -37.37
N ARG A 617 20.19 -0.80 -36.86
CA ARG A 617 20.41 -1.69 -35.70
C ARG A 617 21.04 -0.95 -34.51
N ASN A 618 20.60 0.28 -34.28
CA ASN A 618 21.17 1.16 -33.27
C ASN A 618 20.70 0.72 -31.86
N ILE A 619 21.60 0.79 -30.87
CA ILE A 619 21.31 0.46 -29.45
C ILE A 619 20.15 1.30 -28.88
N LEU A 620 19.92 2.49 -29.44
CA LEU A 620 18.80 3.38 -29.08
C LEU A 620 17.43 2.69 -29.19
N VAL A 621 17.28 1.71 -30.07
CA VAL A 621 16.05 0.91 -30.18
C VAL A 621 15.70 0.23 -28.85
N LEU A 622 16.70 -0.32 -28.15
CA LEU A 622 16.50 -0.98 -26.85
C LEU A 622 15.98 0.02 -25.82
N VAL A 623 16.56 1.23 -25.80
CA VAL A 623 16.15 2.32 -24.90
C VAL A 623 14.70 2.73 -25.16
N PHE A 624 14.31 2.90 -26.43
CA PHE A 624 12.93 3.27 -26.76
C PHE A 624 11.92 2.14 -26.48
N ILE A 625 12.31 0.87 -26.55
CA ILE A 625 11.46 -0.26 -26.11
C ILE A 625 11.22 -0.17 -24.59
N VAL A 626 12.27 0.09 -23.81
CA VAL A 626 12.16 0.28 -22.36
C VAL A 626 11.27 1.46 -22.01
N LEU A 627 11.45 2.60 -22.69
CA LEU A 627 10.60 3.79 -22.51
C LEU A 627 9.14 3.54 -22.90
N THR A 628 8.90 2.78 -23.97
CA THR A 628 7.54 2.39 -24.39
C THR A 628 6.82 1.66 -23.25
N MET A 629 7.48 0.68 -22.62
CA MET A 629 6.92 -0.06 -21.47
C MET A 629 6.79 0.80 -20.21
N GLY A 630 7.70 1.74 -20.01
CA GLY A 630 7.60 2.75 -18.96
C GLY A 630 6.36 3.63 -19.11
N PHE A 631 6.11 4.20 -20.29
CA PHE A 631 4.93 5.02 -20.54
C PHE A 631 3.63 4.23 -20.43
N GLN A 632 3.61 2.98 -20.90
CA GLN A 632 2.45 2.08 -20.76
C GLN A 632 1.98 1.90 -19.31
N SER A 633 2.87 2.07 -18.33
CA SER A 633 2.50 1.98 -16.91
C SER A 633 1.50 3.06 -16.46
N ALA A 634 1.45 4.22 -17.14
CA ALA A 634 0.52 5.30 -16.83
C ALA A 634 -0.96 4.94 -17.09
N TYR A 635 -1.24 3.87 -17.85
CA TYR A 635 -2.60 3.35 -18.01
C TYR A 635 -3.26 2.92 -16.69
N THR A 636 -2.46 2.58 -15.67
CA THR A 636 -2.97 2.24 -14.34
C THR A 636 -3.62 3.44 -13.63
N ALA A 637 -2.98 4.61 -13.71
CA ALA A 637 -3.55 5.88 -13.25
C ALA A 637 -4.58 6.48 -14.25
N GLY A 638 -4.58 6.00 -15.49
CA GLY A 638 -5.50 6.38 -16.56
C GLY A 638 -6.78 5.56 -16.59
N TYR A 639 -6.95 4.73 -17.62
CA TYR A 639 -8.21 3.99 -17.84
C TYR A 639 -8.54 3.02 -16.70
N ALA A 640 -7.56 2.42 -16.01
CA ALA A 640 -7.86 1.44 -14.95
C ALA A 640 -8.51 2.12 -13.73
N THR A 641 -8.16 3.38 -13.45
CA THR A 641 -8.84 4.20 -12.44
C THR A 641 -10.25 4.58 -12.92
N SER A 642 -10.39 4.98 -14.17
CA SER A 642 -11.69 5.28 -14.81
C SER A 642 -12.65 4.07 -14.77
N LEU A 643 -12.16 2.87 -15.03
CA LEU A 643 -12.93 1.61 -14.99
C LEU A 643 -13.58 1.34 -13.62
N VAL A 644 -12.92 1.74 -12.54
CA VAL A 644 -13.45 1.57 -11.18
C VAL A 644 -14.36 2.73 -10.78
N SER A 645 -14.10 3.95 -11.26
CA SER A 645 -14.82 5.16 -10.81
C SER A 645 -16.09 5.50 -11.60
N VAL A 646 -16.19 5.06 -12.87
CA VAL A 646 -17.30 5.37 -13.78
C VAL A 646 -18.65 4.83 -13.30
N ALA A 647 -18.66 3.63 -12.71
CA ALA A 647 -19.84 3.02 -12.12
C ALA A 647 -19.45 2.05 -10.99
N PRO A 648 -19.25 2.54 -9.74
CA PRO A 648 -18.75 1.74 -8.62
C PRO A 648 -19.59 0.50 -8.28
N THR A 649 -20.91 0.57 -8.50
CA THR A 649 -21.86 -0.53 -8.28
C THR A 649 -21.76 -1.63 -9.34
N PHE A 650 -21.31 -1.29 -10.55
CA PHE A 650 -21.21 -2.19 -11.71
C PHE A 650 -19.77 -2.47 -12.15
N THR A 651 -18.77 -2.10 -11.34
CA THR A 651 -17.34 -2.24 -11.67
C THR A 651 -16.97 -3.65 -12.12
N SER A 652 -17.51 -4.70 -11.49
CA SER A 652 -17.22 -6.09 -11.87
C SER A 652 -17.70 -6.44 -13.27
N THR A 653 -18.85 -5.90 -13.68
CA THR A 653 -19.44 -6.12 -15.01
C THR A 653 -18.64 -5.38 -16.08
N ILE A 654 -18.27 -4.12 -15.81
CA ILE A 654 -17.40 -3.34 -16.72
C ILE A 654 -16.02 -4.00 -16.84
N SER A 655 -15.46 -4.49 -15.73
CA SER A 655 -14.18 -5.21 -15.73
C SER A 655 -14.24 -6.46 -16.61
N ALA A 656 -15.30 -7.27 -16.47
CA ALA A 656 -15.49 -8.46 -17.29
C ALA A 656 -15.60 -8.11 -18.79
N TYR A 657 -16.32 -7.04 -19.13
CA TYR A 657 -16.44 -6.58 -20.51
C TYR A 657 -15.10 -6.10 -21.08
N ALA A 658 -14.38 -5.26 -20.35
CA ALA A 658 -13.04 -4.80 -20.74
C ALA A 658 -12.02 -5.95 -20.84
N GLN A 659 -12.20 -7.02 -20.05
CA GLN A 659 -11.35 -8.21 -20.10
C GLN A 659 -11.56 -9.02 -21.39
N ILE A 660 -12.77 -9.06 -21.96
CA ILE A 660 -13.01 -9.74 -23.25
C ILE A 660 -12.20 -9.05 -24.35
N PHE A 661 -12.19 -7.72 -24.38
CA PHE A 661 -11.38 -6.93 -25.32
C PHE A 661 -9.87 -7.14 -25.10
N ALA A 662 -9.43 -7.20 -23.84
CA ALA A 662 -8.04 -7.54 -23.52
C ALA A 662 -7.63 -8.90 -24.08
N GLN A 663 -8.45 -9.94 -23.88
CA GLN A 663 -8.12 -11.29 -24.33
C GLN A 663 -8.23 -11.44 -25.85
N LEU A 664 -9.13 -10.70 -26.49
CA LEU A 664 -9.18 -10.58 -27.94
C LEU A 664 -7.86 -10.01 -28.48
N ALA A 665 -7.38 -8.93 -27.86
CA ALA A 665 -6.09 -8.32 -28.21
C ALA A 665 -4.93 -9.30 -28.04
N SER A 666 -4.88 -10.02 -26.91
CA SER A 666 -3.86 -11.02 -26.64
C SER A 666 -3.90 -12.21 -27.60
N SER A 667 -5.02 -12.49 -28.25
CA SER A 667 -5.13 -13.55 -29.26
C SER A 667 -4.72 -13.08 -30.65
N ILE A 668 -5.04 -11.83 -31.00
CA ILE A 668 -4.71 -11.23 -32.31
C ILE A 668 -3.23 -10.86 -32.38
N ALA A 669 -2.64 -10.32 -31.31
CA ALA A 669 -1.26 -9.84 -31.32
C ALA A 669 -0.24 -10.91 -31.74
N PRO A 670 -0.21 -12.10 -31.12
CA PRO A 670 0.72 -13.16 -31.50
C PRO A 670 0.54 -13.70 -32.91
N THR A 671 -0.70 -13.94 -33.32
CA THR A 671 -1.00 -14.43 -34.67
C THR A 671 -0.56 -13.42 -35.73
N MET A 672 -0.90 -12.15 -35.53
CA MET A 672 -0.50 -11.09 -36.43
C MET A 672 1.02 -11.01 -36.56
N ILE A 673 1.75 -10.97 -35.44
CA ILE A 673 3.21 -10.86 -35.46
C ILE A 673 3.82 -12.09 -36.14
N GLY A 674 3.43 -13.30 -35.74
CA GLY A 674 3.93 -14.53 -36.33
C GLY A 674 3.56 -14.77 -37.79
N PHE A 675 2.58 -14.06 -38.38
CA PHE A 675 2.38 -14.09 -39.83
C PHE A 675 3.15 -13.00 -40.57
N LEU A 676 3.47 -11.88 -39.90
CA LEU A 676 4.21 -10.76 -40.49
C LEU A 676 5.72 -11.01 -40.50
N THR A 677 6.27 -11.66 -39.49
CA THR A 677 7.74 -11.77 -39.29
C THR A 677 8.34 -13.09 -39.78
N LYS A 678 7.84 -13.63 -40.91
CA LYS A 678 8.24 -14.96 -41.43
C LYS A 678 9.73 -15.09 -41.71
N ASN A 679 10.37 -14.04 -42.22
CA ASN A 679 11.78 -14.06 -42.60
C ASN A 679 12.68 -13.45 -41.51
N GLY A 680 12.10 -12.93 -40.44
CA GLY A 680 12.82 -12.23 -39.37
C GLY A 680 13.49 -10.93 -39.83
N ALA A 681 13.05 -10.38 -40.97
CA ALA A 681 13.65 -9.21 -41.58
C ALA A 681 13.31 -7.93 -40.81
N VAL A 682 14.21 -6.95 -40.83
CA VAL A 682 14.03 -5.67 -40.12
C VAL A 682 12.78 -4.95 -40.58
N GLU A 683 12.47 -5.01 -41.88
CA GLU A 683 11.30 -4.37 -42.50
C GLU A 683 9.97 -4.97 -42.01
N GLU A 684 9.93 -6.29 -41.81
CA GLU A 684 8.76 -6.99 -41.26
C GLU A 684 8.48 -6.51 -39.82
N TRP A 685 9.53 -6.39 -39.00
CA TRP A 685 9.41 -5.85 -37.64
C TRP A 685 9.03 -4.38 -37.61
N MET A 686 9.49 -3.58 -38.58
CA MET A 686 9.04 -2.18 -38.72
C MET A 686 7.53 -2.10 -38.98
N LEU A 687 6.96 -3.01 -39.78
CA LEU A 687 5.51 -3.06 -39.98
C LEU A 687 4.77 -3.39 -38.67
N VAL A 688 5.30 -4.34 -37.88
CA VAL A 688 4.74 -4.69 -36.55
C VAL A 688 4.72 -3.46 -35.63
N PHE A 689 5.85 -2.76 -35.50
CA PHE A 689 5.93 -1.56 -34.65
C PHE A 689 5.01 -0.43 -35.16
N LEU A 690 4.86 -0.26 -36.48
CA LEU A 690 3.92 0.71 -37.03
C LEU A 690 2.48 0.42 -36.60
N ILE A 691 2.05 -0.85 -36.65
CA ILE A 691 0.71 -1.26 -36.20
C ILE A 691 0.53 -0.97 -34.69
N LEU A 692 1.55 -1.27 -33.87
CA LEU A 692 1.51 -0.96 -32.43
C LEU A 692 1.36 0.55 -32.16
N ALA A 693 2.07 1.39 -32.90
CA ALA A 693 1.97 2.85 -32.79
C ALA A 693 0.57 3.36 -33.17
N ILE A 694 0.00 2.85 -34.27
CA ILE A 694 -1.35 3.23 -34.72
C ILE A 694 -2.41 2.85 -33.69
N ILE A 695 -2.38 1.62 -33.19
CA ILE A 695 -3.33 1.15 -32.15
C ILE A 695 -3.22 2.04 -30.90
N SER A 696 -2.00 2.37 -30.48
CA SER A 696 -1.76 3.25 -29.33
C SER A 696 -2.35 4.64 -29.53
N LEU A 697 -2.13 5.28 -30.68
CA LEU A 697 -2.65 6.62 -30.96
C LEU A 697 -4.17 6.65 -31.08
N VAL A 698 -4.76 5.70 -31.81
CA VAL A 698 -6.22 5.66 -32.06
C VAL A 698 -6.99 5.44 -30.75
N THR A 699 -6.56 4.47 -29.94
CA THR A 699 -7.22 4.19 -28.66
C THR A 699 -7.03 5.33 -27.65
N GLY A 700 -5.84 5.93 -27.62
CA GLY A 700 -5.55 7.11 -26.82
C GLY A 700 -6.41 8.33 -27.17
N LEU A 701 -6.55 8.63 -28.46
CA LEU A 701 -7.39 9.72 -28.95
C LEU A 701 -8.86 9.49 -28.58
N PHE A 702 -9.36 8.26 -28.76
CA PHE A 702 -10.74 7.92 -28.43
C PHE A 702 -11.03 8.11 -26.93
N PHE A 703 -10.10 7.70 -26.06
CA PHE A 703 -10.24 7.93 -24.61
C PHE A 703 -10.10 9.41 -24.23
N HIS A 704 -9.27 10.19 -24.92
CA HIS A 704 -9.18 11.62 -24.65
C HIS A 704 -10.52 12.34 -24.91
N ILE A 705 -11.22 11.95 -25.97
CA ILE A 705 -12.53 12.49 -26.37
C ILE A 705 -13.64 12.00 -25.41
N PHE A 706 -13.78 10.68 -25.24
CA PHE A 706 -14.95 10.07 -24.58
C PHE A 706 -14.71 9.56 -23.16
N GLY A 707 -13.46 9.41 -22.73
CA GLY A 707 -13.11 8.89 -21.42
C GLY A 707 -13.46 9.86 -20.30
N SER A 708 -13.84 9.33 -19.14
CA SER A 708 -14.16 10.11 -17.94
C SER A 708 -13.93 9.26 -16.69
N ALA A 709 -13.63 9.90 -15.56
CA ALA A 709 -13.60 9.24 -14.26
C ALA A 709 -14.81 9.61 -13.38
N ASN A 710 -15.68 10.50 -13.86
CA ASN A 710 -16.89 10.88 -13.15
C ASN A 710 -17.96 9.79 -13.28
N VAL A 711 -18.77 9.64 -12.23
CA VAL A 711 -19.89 8.69 -12.20
C VAL A 711 -20.86 8.99 -13.33
N GLN A 712 -21.21 7.98 -14.12
CA GLN A 712 -22.13 8.15 -15.25
C GLN A 712 -23.58 8.21 -14.76
N GLN A 713 -24.43 8.99 -15.45
CA GLN A 713 -25.83 9.21 -15.05
C GLN A 713 -26.64 7.91 -14.92
N TRP A 714 -26.42 6.94 -15.81
CA TRP A 714 -27.09 5.63 -15.76
C TRP A 714 -26.63 4.75 -14.59
N ALA A 715 -25.55 5.11 -13.89
CA ALA A 715 -25.02 4.39 -12.73
C ALA A 715 -25.47 4.98 -11.38
N ILE A 716 -26.12 6.16 -11.37
CA ILE A 716 -26.62 6.82 -10.16
C ILE A 716 -27.95 6.17 -9.76
N SER A 717 -28.01 5.53 -8.59
CA SER A 717 -29.27 5.02 -8.02
C SER A 717 -30.11 6.17 -7.44
N GLU A 718 -31.45 6.07 -7.50
CA GLU A 718 -32.41 7.04 -6.91
C GLU A 718 -32.21 7.36 -5.41
N HIS A 719 -31.39 6.59 -4.68
CA HIS A 719 -31.03 6.90 -3.30
C HIS A 719 -29.88 7.93 -3.16
N TYR A 720 -29.12 8.19 -4.22
CA TYR A 720 -27.99 9.13 -4.19
C TYR A 720 -28.44 10.59 -4.35
N SER A 721 -29.59 10.82 -5.00
CA SER A 721 -30.17 12.15 -5.21
C SER A 721 -30.59 12.83 -3.91
N ILE A 722 -30.96 12.07 -2.87
CA ILE A 722 -31.37 12.64 -1.56
C ILE A 722 -30.17 13.30 -0.84
N CYS A 723 -28.94 12.82 -1.05
CA CYS A 723 -27.75 13.42 -0.44
C CYS A 723 -27.18 14.62 -1.21
N GLU A 724 -27.34 14.68 -2.53
CA GLU A 724 -26.89 15.85 -3.31
C GLU A 724 -27.90 17.01 -3.29
N LEU A 725 -29.21 16.73 -3.27
CA LEU A 725 -30.25 17.77 -3.09
C LEU A 725 -30.12 18.49 -1.74
N ASN A 726 -29.78 17.77 -0.67
CA ASN A 726 -29.51 18.37 0.65
C ASN A 726 -28.20 19.18 0.69
N ARG A 727 -27.32 19.06 -0.31
CA ARG A 727 -26.06 19.81 -0.41
C ARG A 727 -26.20 21.07 -1.27
N SER A 728 -27.18 21.12 -2.16
CA SER A 728 -27.50 22.29 -2.99
C SER A 728 -28.45 23.30 -2.32
N ASP A 729 -29.15 22.92 -1.25
CA ASP A 729 -30.14 23.78 -0.56
C ASP A 729 -29.60 24.52 0.69
N GLN A 730 -28.28 24.63 0.86
CA GLN A 730 -27.71 25.57 1.85
C GLN A 730 -27.24 26.85 1.14
N PRO A 731 -27.88 28.01 1.39
CA PRO A 731 -27.32 29.29 0.99
C PRO A 731 -26.05 29.54 1.79
N THR A 732 -25.01 30.00 1.09
CA THR A 732 -23.81 30.58 1.67
C THR A 732 -24.16 31.90 2.35
N ASP A 733 -24.45 31.86 3.65
CA ASP A 733 -24.59 33.08 4.46
C ASP A 733 -23.33 33.33 5.28
N ALA A 734 -22.68 34.44 4.91
CA ALA A 734 -21.63 35.08 5.68
C ALA A 734 -22.24 35.92 6.83
N HIS A 735 -21.56 35.90 7.97
CA HIS A 735 -21.68 36.82 9.11
C HIS A 735 -22.99 36.84 9.92
N SER A 736 -22.96 36.25 11.12
CA SER A 736 -23.22 36.99 12.38
C SER A 736 -22.83 36.17 13.62
N PRO A 737 -22.39 36.82 14.73
CA PRO A 737 -21.94 36.16 15.96
C PRO A 737 -23.09 36.04 16.97
N GLY A 738 -23.20 34.91 17.68
CA GLY A 738 -24.15 34.81 18.78
C GLY A 738 -24.56 33.40 19.20
N GLU A 739 -23.61 32.50 19.45
CA GLU A 739 -23.92 31.22 20.12
C GLU A 739 -22.86 30.93 21.18
N THR A 740 -22.98 31.58 22.34
CA THR A 740 -22.19 31.22 23.54
C THR A 740 -23.04 31.23 24.82
N GLU A 741 -24.36 31.43 24.73
CA GLU A 741 -25.25 31.48 25.90
C GLU A 741 -26.14 30.24 26.08
N ALA A 742 -26.22 29.34 25.10
CA ALA A 742 -27.15 28.21 25.15
C ALA A 742 -26.61 26.94 25.85
N PHE A 743 -25.33 26.89 26.22
CA PHE A 743 -24.72 25.66 26.76
C PHE A 743 -24.77 25.55 28.30
N ILE A 744 -25.01 26.65 29.02
CA ILE A 744 -25.01 26.67 30.50
C ILE A 744 -26.41 26.36 31.08
N ALA A 745 -27.49 26.46 30.30
CA ALA A 745 -28.85 26.27 30.81
C ALA A 745 -29.33 24.81 30.88
N LYS A 746 -28.49 23.81 30.57
CA LYS A 746 -28.93 22.40 30.44
C LYS A 746 -28.30 21.41 31.43
N GLN A 747 -27.53 21.86 32.42
CA GLN A 747 -26.92 20.99 33.44
C GLN A 747 -26.89 21.59 34.85
N VAL A 748 -27.98 22.23 35.27
CA VAL A 748 -28.28 22.46 36.69
C VAL A 748 -29.53 21.69 37.06
#